data_AF-A0A962K3T0-F1
#
_entry.id   AF-A0A962K3T0-F1
#
_cell.length_a   1.000
_cell.length_b   1.000
_cell.length_c   1.000
_cell.angle_alpha   90.00
_cell.angle_beta   90.00
_cell.angle_gamma   90.00
#
_symmetry.space_group_name_H-M   'P 1'
#
loop_
_entity.id
_entity.type
_entity.pdbx_description
1 polymer ?
#
loop_
_entity_poly.entity_id
_entity_poly.type
_entity_poly.pdbx_seq_one_letter_code
_entity_poly.pdbx_strand_id
1 'polypeptide(L)'
;IANADSGEIFESKLRGVADQIESATGMDFDRFTRSMLLAQGGFAAFLQAAPDDRAPILEQITGTEIYSQISIRVHERHREEREKLNLLQAETAGIVILEPEQEQEIGQVLGTRQKEEADLAARFSEIGQSITWLTTIDGLKKEIVNLADEASKLQCDIETFKPDREKLGRALSATSLDGTYATLTATRKQQADDSAGLKAEDEALPGLESSAKEQDEALKSAEQQTARAKEELKSAAATLQKVRSLDQKIADQKKAVSEGDEGCNKAAAKIDADKQARLEEQNKRSKAHETRDLVDVYLKEHAQDEWLVSGLAGVEEQIASLLSKQNEVVQKEATQEAATKALELATKSLDDCHKQSGIRKQELEGASKQLQQGKDGLSQLLGGRLLREYRTEKETLLREMAFLAKIAELEDHRAKLEDGKPCPLCGATEHPFAEGNAPVPDETEKKIDDLTRLISKAENQESTIKKLEEAESLARRNLTEAEKLESAAANDKKAAEKAHAEVKDGLVKLLADFAERRQAVTTKLQPLGIAGIPDTDISSLIETLKARLTAWQAQVKKKTDIEKQIADIDSELKRLDAVIETQGTALAEKLDRLETLKKELATGSDERNALYGDKNPDNEERRLNKAISDAEDAEKQVRERHNELQQKWNTAKAHAESLKKRIELREPELRGLETKFSAALAPVGFSNEEQFLAAILPSEARAELTATAKDLDERQTELKARRKDREMRLATEMARKVTDKSLEELEPQFKEQEDNLRDLRDIIAGLKHKISENAAAKERIKEKHAAIDAQKKECSRWDNLHDLIGSSDGKKYRNFAQGLTFEMMIGHANRELQKMTDRYLLIRDETQPLELNVVDSYQAGEIRSTKNLSGGESFIVSLSLALGLSHMASKNVRVDSLFLDEGFGTLDEEALDTALETLAGLQQDGKLIGVISHVAALKERISTQIQVTPQTGGRSQIFGPGCGRLDATGLAVEAG
;
A
#
# COMPACT_ATOMS: atom_id res chain seq x y z
N ILE A 1 -49.81 -13.14 25.96
CA ILE A 1 -49.47 -14.36 26.73
C ILE A 1 -49.29 -13.97 28.19
N ALA A 2 -49.74 -14.79 29.13
CA ALA A 2 -49.64 -14.51 30.57
C ALA A 2 -49.10 -15.74 31.31
N ASN A 3 -48.42 -15.49 32.43
CA ASN A 3 -47.93 -16.55 33.30
C ASN A 3 -49.11 -17.34 33.87
N ALA A 4 -49.09 -18.67 33.72
CA ALA A 4 -50.20 -19.53 34.13
C ALA A 4 -50.37 -19.61 35.66
N ASP A 5 -49.29 -19.43 36.42
CA ASP A 5 -49.29 -19.55 37.89
C ASP A 5 -49.49 -18.19 38.58
N SER A 6 -48.95 -17.10 38.01
CA SER A 6 -49.04 -15.76 38.61
C SER A 6 -50.06 -14.83 37.95
N GLY A 7 -50.60 -15.19 36.78
CA GLY A 7 -51.55 -14.36 36.03
C GLY A 7 -50.94 -13.09 35.41
N GLU A 8 -49.63 -12.88 35.55
CA GLU A 8 -48.94 -11.68 35.08
C GLU A 8 -48.81 -11.70 33.55
N ILE A 9 -49.25 -10.61 32.90
CA ILE A 9 -49.29 -10.51 31.44
C ILE A 9 -47.88 -10.19 30.93
N PHE A 10 -47.25 -11.17 30.28
CA PHE A 10 -45.92 -11.00 29.67
C PHE A 10 -45.94 -10.06 28.46
N GLU A 11 -46.97 -10.18 27.61
CA GLU A 11 -47.14 -9.30 26.44
C GLU A 11 -48.59 -9.33 25.95
N SER A 12 -49.10 -8.17 25.55
CA SER A 12 -50.50 -7.92 25.19
C SER A 12 -50.70 -7.66 23.68
N LYS A 13 -49.63 -7.31 22.95
CA LYS A 13 -49.67 -7.06 21.51
C LYS A 13 -49.33 -8.31 20.70
N LEU A 14 -50.10 -8.58 19.65
CA LEU A 14 -49.99 -9.79 18.82
C LEU A 14 -48.58 -10.07 18.27
N ARG A 15 -47.82 -9.03 17.90
CA ARG A 15 -46.43 -9.11 17.41
C ARG A 15 -45.43 -9.44 18.52
N GLY A 16 -45.47 -8.69 19.61
CA GLY A 16 -44.59 -8.96 20.76
C GLY A 16 -44.87 -10.30 21.43
N VAL A 17 -46.10 -10.83 21.31
CA VAL A 17 -46.41 -12.21 21.71
C VAL A 17 -45.61 -13.21 20.88
N ALA A 18 -45.40 -12.99 19.58
CA ALA A 18 -44.59 -13.87 18.73
C ALA A 18 -43.10 -13.81 19.11
N ASP A 19 -42.55 -12.62 19.37
CA ASP A 19 -41.16 -12.46 19.81
C ASP A 19 -40.92 -13.08 21.20
N GLN A 20 -41.89 -12.98 22.11
CA GLN A 20 -41.82 -13.66 23.40
C GLN A 20 -41.96 -15.18 23.28
N ILE A 21 -42.78 -15.67 22.35
CA ILE A 21 -42.83 -17.10 22.02
C ILE A 21 -41.47 -17.54 21.46
N GLU A 22 -40.85 -16.79 20.56
CA GLU A 22 -39.55 -17.11 19.99
C GLU A 22 -38.43 -17.06 21.04
N SER A 23 -38.42 -16.04 21.92
CA SER A 23 -37.45 -15.95 23.01
C SER A 23 -37.61 -17.06 24.05
N ALA A 24 -38.84 -17.56 24.28
CA ALA A 24 -39.11 -18.63 25.24
C ALA A 24 -38.89 -20.03 24.66
N THR A 25 -39.16 -20.22 23.36
CA THR A 25 -39.08 -21.53 22.68
C THR A 25 -37.81 -21.71 21.84
N GLY A 26 -37.08 -20.62 21.55
CA GLY A 26 -35.91 -20.61 20.66
C GLY A 26 -36.24 -20.69 19.16
N MET A 27 -37.52 -20.59 18.78
CA MET A 27 -38.01 -20.81 17.42
C MET A 27 -39.08 -19.77 17.04
N ASP A 28 -38.92 -19.10 15.88
CA ASP A 28 -39.94 -18.21 15.31
C ASP A 28 -41.18 -18.99 14.80
N PHE A 29 -42.29 -18.32 14.47
CA PHE A 29 -43.53 -18.99 14.02
C PHE A 29 -43.34 -19.86 12.76
N ASP A 30 -42.49 -19.42 11.84
CA ASP A 30 -42.14 -20.16 10.62
C ASP A 30 -41.21 -21.34 10.93
N ARG A 31 -40.26 -21.19 11.85
CA ARG A 31 -39.41 -22.26 12.41
C ARG A 31 -40.23 -23.27 13.18
N PHE A 32 -41.19 -22.83 13.98
CA PHE A 32 -42.09 -23.68 14.75
C PHE A 32 -42.97 -24.49 13.79
N THR A 33 -43.63 -23.86 12.82
CA THR A 33 -44.44 -24.58 11.81
C THR A 33 -43.61 -25.47 10.88
N ARG A 34 -42.35 -25.13 10.60
CA ARG A 34 -41.45 -25.95 9.77
C ARG A 34 -40.71 -27.06 10.54
N SER A 35 -40.51 -26.91 11.85
CA SER A 35 -39.93 -27.91 12.76
C SER A 35 -41.01 -28.87 13.28
N MET A 36 -42.23 -28.37 13.47
CA MET A 36 -43.46 -29.12 13.74
C MET A 36 -44.02 -29.66 12.42
N LEU A 37 -43.24 -30.53 11.79
CA LEU A 37 -43.52 -31.15 10.51
C LEU A 37 -44.93 -31.78 10.52
N LEU A 38 -45.79 -31.23 9.64
CA LEU A 38 -47.08 -31.75 9.12
C LEU A 38 -48.39 -31.10 9.60
N ALA A 39 -48.38 -29.88 10.12
CA ALA A 39 -49.61 -29.08 10.12
C ALA A 39 -49.87 -28.53 8.69
N GLN A 40 -50.97 -28.96 8.05
CA GLN A 40 -51.54 -28.35 6.85
C GLN A 40 -50.76 -28.51 5.51
N GLY A 41 -50.32 -29.72 5.12
CA GLY A 41 -49.87 -29.99 3.74
C GLY A 41 -48.56 -29.30 3.30
N GLY A 42 -47.79 -28.72 4.22
CA GLY A 42 -46.57 -27.96 3.94
C GLY A 42 -45.46 -28.73 3.21
N PHE A 43 -45.42 -30.06 3.32
CA PHE A 43 -44.43 -30.88 2.60
C PHE A 43 -44.79 -31.06 1.11
N ALA A 44 -46.08 -31.07 0.76
CA ALA A 44 -46.53 -31.02 -0.63
C ALA A 44 -46.20 -29.65 -1.26
N ALA A 45 -46.30 -28.56 -0.48
CA ALA A 45 -45.85 -27.24 -0.90
C ALA A 45 -44.32 -27.18 -1.10
N PHE A 46 -43.54 -27.82 -0.22
CA PHE A 46 -42.08 -27.97 -0.39
C PHE A 46 -41.72 -28.75 -1.67
N LEU A 47 -42.44 -29.83 -1.99
CA LEU A 47 -42.31 -30.59 -3.25
C LEU A 47 -42.71 -29.80 -4.51
N GLN A 48 -43.51 -28.74 -4.37
CA GLN A 48 -43.93 -27.89 -5.49
C GLN A 48 -43.15 -26.57 -5.60
N ALA A 49 -42.43 -26.16 -4.55
CA ALA A 49 -41.63 -24.93 -4.51
C ALA A 49 -40.50 -24.90 -5.55
N ALA A 50 -40.08 -23.71 -6.00
CA ALA A 50 -38.96 -23.59 -6.93
C ALA A 50 -37.61 -23.89 -6.23
N PRO A 51 -36.54 -24.25 -6.97
CA PRO A 51 -35.23 -24.54 -6.38
C PRO A 51 -34.68 -23.44 -5.47
N ASP A 52 -34.87 -22.17 -5.85
CA ASP A 52 -34.43 -21.01 -5.06
C ASP A 52 -35.22 -20.83 -3.75
N ASP A 53 -36.45 -21.34 -3.66
CA ASP A 53 -37.28 -21.31 -2.45
C ASP A 53 -36.99 -22.51 -1.52
N ARG A 54 -36.51 -23.63 -2.09
CA ARG A 54 -36.11 -24.83 -1.33
C ARG A 54 -34.74 -24.71 -0.69
N ALA A 55 -33.81 -24.05 -1.37
CA ALA A 55 -32.41 -23.95 -0.93
C ALA A 55 -32.27 -23.36 0.49
N PRO A 56 -32.93 -22.25 0.89
CA PRO A 56 -32.83 -21.71 2.25
C PRO A 56 -33.40 -22.65 3.33
N ILE A 57 -34.45 -23.40 3.00
CA ILE A 57 -35.10 -24.35 3.91
C ILE A 57 -34.15 -25.52 4.21
N LEU A 58 -33.55 -26.08 3.16
CA LEU A 58 -32.55 -27.15 3.31
C LEU A 58 -31.29 -26.64 4.03
N GLU A 59 -30.88 -25.38 3.78
CA GLU A 59 -29.73 -24.75 4.43
C GLU A 59 -29.83 -24.75 5.95
N GLN A 60 -31.00 -24.38 6.47
CA GLN A 60 -31.25 -24.26 7.91
C GLN A 60 -31.40 -25.62 8.59
N ILE A 61 -31.98 -26.61 7.91
CA ILE A 61 -32.18 -27.96 8.48
C ILE A 61 -30.86 -28.74 8.50
N THR A 62 -30.01 -28.52 7.51
CA THR A 62 -28.76 -29.29 7.32
C THR A 62 -27.51 -28.57 7.82
N GLY A 63 -27.62 -27.29 8.15
CA GLY A 63 -26.50 -26.47 8.61
C GLY A 63 -25.51 -26.11 7.51
N THR A 64 -25.94 -26.05 6.24
CA THR A 64 -25.05 -25.78 5.09
C THR A 64 -24.71 -24.30 4.88
N GLU A 65 -25.04 -23.43 5.83
CA GLU A 65 -24.77 -21.98 5.76
C GLU A 65 -23.28 -21.65 5.56
N ILE A 66 -22.41 -22.47 6.16
CA ILE A 66 -20.96 -22.35 6.02
C ILE A 66 -20.50 -22.41 4.56
N TYR A 67 -21.18 -23.19 3.70
CA TYR A 67 -20.81 -23.33 2.29
C TYR A 67 -21.15 -22.08 1.48
N SER A 68 -22.23 -21.38 1.85
CA SER A 68 -22.58 -20.07 1.29
C SER A 68 -21.53 -19.02 1.63
N GLN A 69 -21.13 -18.96 2.92
CA GLN A 69 -20.09 -18.03 3.40
C GLN A 69 -18.74 -18.30 2.73
N ILE A 70 -18.33 -19.58 2.60
CA ILE A 70 -17.10 -19.95 1.89
C ILE A 70 -17.15 -19.50 0.43
N SER A 71 -18.27 -19.73 -0.26
CA SER A 71 -18.45 -19.32 -1.65
C SER A 71 -18.28 -17.81 -1.85
N ILE A 72 -18.88 -17.00 -0.96
CA ILE A 72 -18.77 -15.54 -1.00
C ILE A 72 -17.32 -15.12 -0.73
N ARG A 73 -16.67 -15.69 0.29
CA ARG A 73 -15.29 -15.35 0.65
C ARG A 73 -14.30 -15.68 -0.47
N VAL A 74 -14.50 -16.78 -1.19
CA VAL A 74 -13.69 -17.13 -2.37
C VAL A 74 -13.86 -16.08 -3.48
N HIS A 75 -15.09 -15.61 -3.73
CA HIS A 75 -15.34 -14.57 -4.73
C HIS A 75 -14.68 -13.22 -4.37
N GLU A 76 -14.78 -12.80 -3.11
CA GLU A 76 -14.09 -11.61 -2.60
C GLU A 76 -12.58 -11.73 -2.74
N ARG A 77 -12.02 -12.87 -2.32
CA ARG A 77 -10.58 -13.09 -2.35
C ARG A 77 -10.04 -13.12 -3.78
N HIS A 78 -10.76 -13.73 -4.72
CA HIS A 78 -10.45 -13.66 -6.14
C HIS A 78 -10.39 -12.21 -6.64
N ARG A 79 -11.37 -11.37 -6.25
CA ARG A 79 -11.39 -9.95 -6.61
C ARG A 79 -10.18 -9.20 -6.03
N GLU A 80 -9.88 -9.39 -4.74
CA GLU A 80 -8.75 -8.77 -4.05
C GLU A 80 -7.41 -9.09 -4.73
N GLU A 81 -7.17 -10.37 -5.04
CA GLU A 81 -5.90 -10.79 -5.66
C GLU A 81 -5.74 -10.27 -7.09
N ARG A 82 -6.85 -10.13 -7.83
CA ARG A 82 -6.88 -9.56 -9.18
C ARG A 82 -6.61 -8.05 -9.17
N GLU A 83 -7.12 -7.34 -8.16
CA GLU A 83 -6.84 -5.92 -7.96
C GLU A 83 -5.36 -5.66 -7.62
N LYS A 84 -4.75 -6.50 -6.77
CA LYS A 84 -3.29 -6.45 -6.52
C LYS A 84 -2.47 -6.68 -7.79
N LEU A 85 -2.88 -7.64 -8.63
CA LEU A 85 -2.21 -7.88 -9.91
C LEU A 85 -2.28 -6.65 -10.83
N ASN A 86 -3.45 -6.00 -10.92
CA ASN A 86 -3.63 -4.79 -11.71
C ASN A 86 -2.75 -3.63 -11.19
N LEU A 87 -2.63 -3.46 -9.88
CA LEU A 87 -1.75 -2.45 -9.28
C LEU A 87 -0.28 -2.70 -9.62
N LEU A 88 0.20 -3.94 -9.47
CA LEU A 88 1.57 -4.31 -9.83
C LEU A 88 1.86 -4.10 -11.33
N GLN A 89 0.89 -4.39 -12.20
CA GLN A 89 1.01 -4.13 -13.64
C GLN A 89 1.04 -2.63 -13.97
N ALA A 90 0.23 -1.82 -13.27
CA ALA A 90 0.22 -0.37 -13.43
C ALA A 90 1.56 0.26 -13.00
N GLU A 91 2.19 -0.22 -11.93
CA GLU A 91 3.53 0.22 -11.50
C GLU A 91 4.60 -0.03 -12.57
N THR A 92 4.54 -1.16 -13.28
CA THR A 92 5.48 -1.46 -14.36
C THR A 92 5.22 -0.65 -15.64
N ALA A 93 3.97 -0.28 -15.92
CA ALA A 93 3.62 0.50 -17.11
C ALA A 93 4.20 1.94 -17.09
N GLY A 94 4.54 2.47 -15.92
CA GLY A 94 5.18 3.78 -15.77
C GLY A 94 6.69 3.79 -15.99
N ILE A 95 7.35 2.63 -16.12
CA ILE A 95 8.81 2.54 -16.30
C ILE A 95 9.11 2.47 -17.80
N VAL A 96 9.58 3.59 -18.37
CA VAL A 96 10.01 3.65 -19.77
C VAL A 96 11.41 3.03 -19.90
N ILE A 97 11.53 1.99 -20.72
CA ILE A 97 12.81 1.41 -21.15
C ILE A 97 13.06 1.80 -22.61
N LEU A 98 14.34 1.95 -22.97
CA LEU A 98 14.74 2.10 -24.36
C LEU A 98 14.48 0.78 -25.10
N GLU A 99 13.99 0.91 -26.32
CA GLU A 99 13.87 -0.24 -27.23
C GLU A 99 15.26 -0.83 -27.50
N PRO A 100 15.38 -2.15 -27.71
CA PRO A 100 16.67 -2.81 -27.95
C PRO A 100 17.48 -2.17 -29.09
N GLU A 101 16.78 -1.70 -30.13
CA GLU A 101 17.36 -1.01 -31.29
C GLU A 101 17.98 0.34 -30.90
N GLN A 102 17.30 1.11 -30.04
CA GLN A 102 17.79 2.41 -29.55
C GLN A 102 18.98 2.26 -28.61
N GLU A 103 18.96 1.26 -27.73
CA GLU A 103 20.08 0.95 -26.85
C GLU A 103 21.32 0.50 -27.65
N GLN A 104 21.11 -0.30 -28.70
CA GLN A 104 22.18 -0.72 -29.60
C GLN A 104 22.75 0.47 -30.39
N GLU A 105 21.90 1.38 -30.89
CA GLU A 105 22.31 2.60 -31.58
C GLU A 105 23.14 3.51 -30.66
N ILE A 106 22.66 3.77 -29.44
CA ILE A 106 23.40 4.55 -28.42
C ILE A 106 24.72 3.87 -28.06
N GLY A 107 24.75 2.53 -27.97
CA GLY A 107 25.96 1.76 -27.73
C GLY A 107 26.99 1.88 -28.85
N GLN A 108 26.56 1.85 -30.12
CA GLN A 108 27.44 2.07 -31.28
C GLN A 108 27.99 3.49 -31.33
N VAL A 109 27.14 4.49 -31.06
CA VAL A 109 27.56 5.89 -30.98
C VAL A 109 28.56 6.07 -29.85
N LEU A 110 28.32 5.49 -28.67
CA LEU A 110 29.24 5.54 -27.54
C LEU A 110 30.59 4.92 -27.91
N GLY A 111 30.61 3.74 -28.54
CA GLY A 111 31.84 3.08 -28.97
C GLY A 111 32.63 3.91 -29.99
N THR A 112 31.93 4.58 -30.91
CA THR A 112 32.55 5.49 -31.90
C THR A 112 33.18 6.71 -31.21
N ARG A 113 32.44 7.37 -30.31
CA ARG A 113 32.92 8.55 -29.56
C ARG A 113 34.07 8.20 -28.61
N GLN A 114 34.07 7.03 -27.99
CA GLN A 114 35.19 6.56 -27.17
C GLN A 114 36.47 6.33 -27.98
N LYS A 115 36.34 5.82 -29.22
CA LYS A 115 37.48 5.69 -30.12
C LYS A 115 38.04 7.05 -30.53
N GLU A 116 37.15 8.00 -30.86
CA GLU A 116 37.54 9.38 -31.15
C GLU A 116 38.24 10.04 -29.95
N GLU A 117 37.81 9.79 -28.71
CA GLU A 117 38.44 10.33 -27.49
C GLU A 117 39.84 9.76 -27.28
N ALA A 118 40.03 8.46 -27.51
CA ALA A 118 41.34 7.84 -27.45
C ALA A 118 42.32 8.42 -28.51
N ASP A 119 41.84 8.60 -29.74
CA ASP A 119 42.63 9.17 -30.85
C ASP A 119 42.97 10.65 -30.62
N LEU A 120 42.07 11.40 -29.98
CA LEU A 120 42.27 12.81 -29.63
C LEU A 120 43.21 12.97 -28.43
N ALA A 121 43.09 12.10 -27.43
CA ALA A 121 43.95 12.08 -26.25
C ALA A 121 45.41 11.73 -26.59
N ALA A 122 45.60 10.80 -27.53
CA ALA A 122 46.93 10.48 -28.07
C ALA A 122 47.58 11.72 -28.72
N ARG A 123 46.85 12.41 -29.60
CA ARG A 123 47.32 13.64 -30.27
C ARG A 123 47.60 14.77 -29.28
N PHE A 124 46.76 14.96 -28.28
CA PHE A 124 46.98 15.94 -27.21
C PHE A 124 48.27 15.66 -26.43
N SER A 125 48.53 14.39 -26.09
CA SER A 125 49.78 13.97 -25.43
C SER A 125 51.02 14.22 -26.31
N GLU A 126 50.96 13.93 -27.61
CA GLU A 126 52.06 14.18 -28.55
C GLU A 126 52.40 15.68 -28.67
N ILE A 127 51.38 16.55 -28.71
CA ILE A 127 51.57 18.01 -28.72
C ILE A 127 52.19 18.48 -27.40
N GLY A 128 51.73 17.98 -26.25
CA GLY A 128 52.28 18.33 -24.94
C GLY A 128 53.75 17.91 -24.75
N GLN A 129 54.13 16.74 -25.26
CA GLN A 129 55.53 16.29 -25.27
C GLN A 129 56.40 17.19 -26.16
N SER A 130 55.85 17.64 -27.29
CA SER A 130 56.53 18.56 -28.22
C SER A 130 56.79 19.93 -27.60
N ILE A 131 55.81 20.49 -26.88
CA ILE A 131 55.95 21.77 -26.15
C ILE A 131 57.03 21.65 -25.06
N THR A 132 56.98 20.58 -24.24
CA THR A 132 57.95 20.34 -23.15
C THR A 132 59.39 20.24 -23.67
N TRP A 133 59.58 19.57 -24.80
CA TRP A 133 60.88 19.46 -25.47
C TRP A 133 61.41 20.83 -25.95
N LEU A 134 60.56 21.65 -26.60
CA LEU A 134 60.93 22.99 -27.06
C LEU A 134 61.29 23.93 -25.89
N THR A 135 60.56 23.88 -24.77
CA THR A 135 60.89 24.67 -23.55
C THR A 135 62.25 24.27 -22.96
N THR A 136 62.57 22.98 -22.98
CA THR A 136 63.87 22.46 -22.51
C THR A 136 65.02 22.97 -23.39
N ILE A 137 64.83 23.02 -24.71
CA ILE A 137 65.81 23.58 -25.66
C ILE A 137 66.04 25.08 -25.40
N ASP A 138 64.98 25.86 -25.17
CA ASP A 138 65.11 27.30 -24.89
C ASP A 138 65.88 27.58 -23.59
N GLY A 139 65.63 26.78 -22.54
CA GLY A 139 66.38 26.85 -21.28
C GLY A 139 67.89 26.59 -21.44
N LEU A 140 68.25 25.53 -22.17
CA LEU A 140 69.66 25.18 -22.44
C LEU A 140 70.39 26.26 -23.25
N LYS A 141 69.71 26.91 -24.21
CA LYS A 141 70.30 28.02 -24.97
C LYS A 141 70.64 29.22 -24.08
N LYS A 142 69.76 29.57 -23.14
CA LYS A 142 70.00 30.68 -22.18
C LYS A 142 71.19 30.40 -21.26
N GLU A 143 71.34 29.17 -20.77
CA GLU A 143 72.48 28.79 -19.92
C GLU A 143 73.83 28.88 -20.66
N ILE A 144 73.89 28.50 -21.93
CA ILE A 144 75.12 28.56 -22.74
C ILE A 144 75.57 30.01 -22.95
N VAL A 145 74.63 30.94 -23.15
CA VAL A 145 74.93 32.38 -23.31
C VAL A 145 75.56 32.93 -22.02
N ASN A 146 75.01 32.62 -20.85
CA ASN A 146 75.56 33.07 -19.57
C ASN A 146 76.99 32.55 -19.32
N LEU A 147 77.26 31.27 -19.65
CA LEU A 147 78.60 30.69 -19.52
C LEU A 147 79.62 31.30 -20.51
N ALA A 148 79.16 31.79 -21.66
CA ALA A 148 80.02 32.48 -22.61
C ALA A 148 80.49 33.85 -22.08
N ASP A 149 79.62 34.58 -21.39
CA ASP A 149 79.96 35.85 -20.75
C ASP A 149 80.99 35.70 -19.62
N GLU A 150 80.90 34.63 -18.83
CA GLU A 150 81.89 34.32 -17.78
C GLU A 150 83.27 33.97 -18.36
N ALA A 151 83.32 33.25 -19.49
CA ALA A 151 84.57 32.90 -20.17
C ALA A 151 85.31 34.14 -20.70
N SER A 152 84.58 35.15 -21.17
CA SER A 152 85.18 36.38 -21.69
C SER A 152 85.88 37.20 -20.60
N LYS A 153 85.38 37.19 -19.37
CA LYS A 153 85.99 37.88 -18.22
C LYS A 153 87.33 37.25 -17.82
N LEU A 154 87.37 35.93 -17.71
CA LEU A 154 88.59 35.19 -17.33
C LEU A 154 89.74 35.35 -18.34
N GLN A 155 89.41 35.52 -19.63
CA GLN A 155 90.41 35.75 -20.68
C GLN A 155 91.16 37.09 -20.49
N CYS A 156 90.49 38.11 -19.93
CA CYS A 156 91.11 39.41 -19.62
C CYS A 156 92.16 39.29 -18.50
N ASP A 157 91.90 38.45 -17.50
CA ASP A 157 92.84 38.21 -16.38
C ASP A 157 94.12 37.50 -16.85
N ILE A 158 94.00 36.56 -17.80
CA ILE A 158 95.15 35.85 -18.40
C ILE A 158 96.07 36.81 -19.18
N GLU A 159 95.49 37.77 -19.91
CA GLU A 159 96.28 38.74 -20.68
C GLU A 159 97.06 39.70 -19.79
N THR A 160 96.53 40.02 -18.60
CA THR A 160 97.16 40.90 -17.62
C THR A 160 98.43 40.26 -17.00
N PHE A 161 98.51 38.93 -16.91
CA PHE A 161 99.63 38.20 -16.29
C PHE A 161 100.84 37.92 -17.24
N LYS A 162 100.73 38.28 -18.52
CA LYS A 162 101.74 37.98 -19.57
C LYS A 162 103.18 38.49 -19.30
N PRO A 163 103.44 39.69 -18.74
CA PRO A 163 104.80 40.22 -18.58
C PRO A 163 105.65 39.45 -17.56
N ASP A 164 105.05 38.93 -16.50
CA ASP A 164 105.77 38.18 -15.46
C ASP A 164 106.10 36.75 -15.93
N ARG A 165 105.37 36.22 -16.91
CA ARG A 165 105.67 34.95 -17.60
C ARG A 165 106.96 35.02 -18.43
N GLU A 166 107.33 36.18 -18.95
CA GLU A 166 108.57 36.36 -19.74
C GLU A 166 109.83 36.52 -18.86
N LYS A 167 109.70 37.08 -17.65
CA LYS A 167 110.80 37.12 -16.66
C LYS A 167 111.23 35.72 -16.21
N LEU A 168 110.27 34.82 -16.06
CA LEU A 168 110.52 33.40 -15.77
C LEU A 168 111.37 32.71 -16.86
N GLY A 169 111.22 33.13 -18.13
CA GLY A 169 111.95 32.55 -19.27
C GLY A 169 113.44 32.86 -19.32
N ARG A 170 113.88 34.08 -18.91
CA ARG A 170 115.31 34.46 -18.91
C ARG A 170 116.10 33.80 -17.78
N ALA A 171 115.46 33.54 -16.64
CA ALA A 171 116.05 32.82 -15.51
C ALA A 171 116.41 31.36 -15.84
N LEU A 172 115.70 30.75 -16.81
CA LEU A 172 115.92 29.38 -17.25
C LEU A 172 117.08 29.23 -18.25
N SER A 173 117.51 30.33 -18.89
CA SER A 173 118.65 30.31 -19.86
C SER A 173 120.02 30.37 -19.18
N ALA A 174 120.13 31.01 -18.01
CA ALA A 174 121.36 31.05 -17.20
C ALA A 174 121.79 29.65 -16.69
N THR A 175 120.85 28.73 -16.55
CA THR A 175 121.05 27.34 -16.10
C THR A 175 121.94 26.50 -17.07
N SER A 176 122.13 26.94 -18.31
CA SER A 176 122.86 26.19 -19.35
C SER A 176 124.40 26.20 -19.19
N LEU A 177 124.97 27.07 -18.36
CA LEU A 177 126.40 27.12 -18.01
C LEU A 177 126.70 26.57 -16.59
N ASP A 178 125.68 26.10 -15.86
CA ASP A 178 125.83 25.58 -14.50
C ASP A 178 126.78 24.38 -14.45
N GLY A 179 126.80 23.51 -15.46
CA GLY A 179 127.59 22.27 -15.43
C GLY A 179 129.12 22.49 -15.42
N THR A 180 129.63 23.43 -16.21
CA THR A 180 131.07 23.69 -16.33
C THR A 180 131.60 24.55 -15.18
N TYR A 181 130.79 25.47 -14.65
CA TYR A 181 131.12 26.22 -13.44
C TYR A 181 131.02 25.34 -12.19
N ALA A 182 129.96 24.55 -12.08
CA ALA A 182 129.78 23.63 -10.96
C ALA A 182 130.89 22.59 -10.90
N THR A 183 131.43 22.09 -12.02
CA THR A 183 132.53 21.09 -11.99
C THR A 183 133.84 21.68 -11.47
N LEU A 184 134.16 22.93 -11.81
CA LEU A 184 135.37 23.60 -11.30
C LEU A 184 135.24 23.97 -9.82
N THR A 185 134.10 24.56 -9.45
CA THR A 185 133.81 24.97 -8.07
C THR A 185 133.59 23.76 -7.18
N ALA A 186 132.99 22.67 -7.68
CA ALA A 186 132.81 21.42 -6.95
C ALA A 186 134.14 20.73 -6.66
N THR A 187 135.12 20.70 -7.57
CA THR A 187 136.42 20.06 -7.27
C THR A 187 137.25 20.92 -6.30
N ARG A 188 137.25 22.26 -6.46
CA ARG A 188 137.84 23.23 -5.50
C ARG A 188 137.24 23.11 -4.10
N LYS A 189 135.92 23.03 -4.05
CA LYS A 189 135.14 22.87 -2.83
C LYS A 189 135.32 21.47 -2.24
N GLN A 190 135.34 20.40 -3.02
CA GLN A 190 135.53 19.02 -2.52
C GLN A 190 136.90 18.77 -1.84
N GLN A 191 137.98 19.41 -2.29
CA GLN A 191 139.29 19.30 -1.62
C GLN A 191 139.31 20.02 -0.26
N ALA A 192 138.68 21.19 -0.18
CA ALA A 192 138.54 21.97 1.04
C ALA A 192 137.50 21.38 2.01
N ASP A 193 136.36 20.91 1.48
CA ASP A 193 135.25 20.27 2.18
C ASP A 193 135.65 18.89 2.69
N ASP A 194 136.44 18.11 1.96
CA ASP A 194 136.85 16.81 2.49
C ASP A 194 137.84 16.99 3.68
N SER A 195 138.73 17.99 3.60
CA SER A 195 139.70 18.32 4.67
C SER A 195 139.06 19.00 5.89
N ALA A 196 138.07 19.87 5.69
CA ALA A 196 137.26 20.46 6.76
C ALA A 196 136.24 19.45 7.32
N GLY A 197 135.67 18.60 6.47
CA GLY A 197 134.68 17.57 6.79
C GLY A 197 135.27 16.46 7.65
N LEU A 198 136.51 16.02 7.40
CA LEU A 198 137.19 15.09 8.30
C LEU A 198 137.35 15.65 9.72
N LYS A 199 137.64 16.95 9.82
CA LYS A 199 137.82 17.65 11.11
C LYS A 199 136.48 17.91 11.82
N ALA A 200 135.42 18.20 11.06
CA ALA A 200 134.08 18.44 11.59
C ALA A 200 133.36 17.13 12.00
N GLU A 201 133.56 16.02 11.29
CA GLU A 201 132.97 14.72 11.63
C GLU A 201 133.58 14.14 12.92
N ASP A 202 134.89 14.30 13.13
CA ASP A 202 135.58 13.89 14.37
C ASP A 202 135.11 14.70 15.61
N GLU A 203 134.66 15.96 15.44
CA GLU A 203 134.09 16.79 16.51
C GLU A 203 132.58 16.56 16.73
N ALA A 204 131.83 16.18 15.70
CA ALA A 204 130.36 16.02 15.74
C ALA A 204 129.88 14.62 16.20
N LEU A 205 130.71 13.58 16.03
CA LEU A 205 130.38 12.18 16.37
C LEU A 205 129.85 11.98 17.80
N PRO A 206 130.42 12.59 18.87
CA PRO A 206 129.89 12.47 20.23
C PRO A 206 128.53 13.14 20.43
N GLY A 207 128.26 14.27 19.76
CA GLY A 207 127.00 15.01 19.85
C GLY A 207 125.84 14.31 19.13
N LEU A 208 126.14 13.68 17.98
CA LEU A 208 125.18 12.84 17.26
C LEU A 208 124.84 11.56 18.03
N GLU A 209 125.80 10.96 18.74
CA GLU A 209 125.54 9.81 19.60
C GLU A 209 124.59 10.16 20.77
N SER A 210 124.79 11.32 21.41
CA SER A 210 123.90 11.81 22.48
C SER A 210 122.50 12.12 21.97
N SER A 211 122.40 12.78 20.81
CA SER A 211 121.11 13.15 20.20
C SER A 211 120.30 11.95 19.72
N ALA A 212 120.99 10.88 19.27
CA ALA A 212 120.34 9.62 18.90
C ALA A 212 119.77 8.90 20.13
N LYS A 213 120.48 8.92 21.27
CA LYS A 213 119.98 8.35 22.54
C LYS A 213 118.79 9.11 23.11
N GLU A 214 118.80 10.45 23.10
CA GLU A 214 117.66 11.26 23.55
C GLU A 214 116.41 11.04 22.69
N GLN A 215 116.57 10.86 21.37
CA GLN A 215 115.45 10.59 20.48
C GLN A 215 114.92 9.16 20.56
N ASP A 216 115.73 8.19 20.98
CA ASP A 216 115.24 6.83 21.31
C ASP A 216 114.30 6.86 22.53
N GLU A 217 114.61 7.67 23.54
CA GLU A 217 113.72 7.88 24.69
C GLU A 217 112.44 8.65 24.31
N ALA A 218 112.55 9.66 23.43
CA ALA A 218 111.40 10.37 22.90
C ALA A 218 110.47 9.46 22.07
N LEU A 219 111.05 8.56 21.26
CA LEU A 219 110.29 7.57 20.48
C LEU A 219 109.50 6.62 21.40
N LYS A 220 110.14 6.09 22.46
CA LYS A 220 109.46 5.26 23.46
C LYS A 220 108.29 5.99 24.14
N SER A 221 108.46 7.29 24.43
CA SER A 221 107.39 8.11 25.01
C SER A 221 106.23 8.33 24.04
N ALA A 222 106.51 8.60 22.75
CA ALA A 222 105.48 8.79 21.73
C ALA A 222 104.70 7.50 21.46
N GLU A 223 105.38 6.35 21.36
CA GLU A 223 104.75 5.03 21.24
C GLU A 223 103.83 4.72 22.42
N GLN A 224 104.22 5.11 23.64
CA GLN A 224 103.40 4.96 24.83
C GLN A 224 102.16 5.87 24.82
N GLN A 225 102.24 7.07 24.24
CA GLN A 225 101.09 7.97 24.10
C GLN A 225 100.08 7.48 23.06
N THR A 226 100.54 6.98 21.90
CA THR A 226 99.68 6.33 20.90
C THR A 226 98.96 5.12 21.49
N ALA A 227 99.69 4.29 22.26
CA ALA A 227 99.09 3.13 22.93
C ALA A 227 97.99 3.54 23.93
N ARG A 228 98.20 4.63 24.70
CA ARG A 228 97.17 5.18 25.61
C ARG A 228 95.94 5.70 24.86
N ALA A 229 96.13 6.47 23.79
CA ALA A 229 95.02 7.00 22.99
C ALA A 229 94.17 5.88 22.34
N LYS A 230 94.82 4.81 21.87
CA LYS A 230 94.14 3.61 21.35
C LYS A 230 93.37 2.84 22.43
N GLU A 231 93.92 2.73 23.63
CA GLU A 231 93.25 2.08 24.75
C GLU A 231 92.05 2.91 25.27
N GLU A 232 92.14 4.25 25.24
CA GLU A 232 91.02 5.14 25.56
C GLU A 232 89.84 4.93 24.60
N LEU A 233 90.06 4.89 23.27
CA LEU A 233 88.99 4.58 22.32
C LEU A 233 88.42 3.17 22.53
N LYS A 234 89.28 2.18 22.77
CA LYS A 234 88.85 0.80 23.02
C LYS A 234 87.98 0.69 24.28
N SER A 235 88.31 1.42 25.33
CA SER A 235 87.52 1.50 26.57
C SER A 235 86.18 2.23 26.38
N ALA A 236 86.14 3.25 25.51
CA ALA A 236 84.95 4.03 25.21
C ALA A 236 83.98 3.35 24.22
N ALA A 237 84.49 2.49 23.33
CA ALA A 237 83.73 1.87 22.24
C ALA A 237 82.50 1.08 22.73
N ALA A 238 82.66 0.28 23.79
CA ALA A 238 81.56 -0.51 24.36
C ALA A 238 80.45 0.38 24.96
N THR A 239 80.83 1.53 25.55
CA THR A 239 79.89 2.50 26.11
C THR A 239 79.16 3.24 24.98
N LEU A 240 79.87 3.72 23.96
CA LEU A 240 79.29 4.40 22.80
C LEU A 240 78.28 3.52 22.04
N GLN A 241 78.58 2.24 21.87
CA GLN A 241 77.66 1.29 21.24
C GLN A 241 76.37 1.09 22.07
N LYS A 242 76.50 0.99 23.40
CA LYS A 242 75.33 0.92 24.31
C LYS A 242 74.48 2.19 24.23
N VAL A 243 75.10 3.38 24.22
CA VAL A 243 74.37 4.65 24.08
C VAL A 243 73.61 4.72 22.76
N ARG A 244 74.23 4.36 21.63
CA ARG A 244 73.54 4.32 20.32
C ARG A 244 72.33 3.39 20.33
N SER A 245 72.45 2.22 20.96
CA SER A 245 71.31 1.29 21.08
C SER A 245 70.17 1.84 21.95
N LEU A 246 70.51 2.63 22.99
CA LEU A 246 69.53 3.29 23.85
C LEU A 246 68.89 4.48 23.12
N ASP A 247 69.66 5.30 22.41
CA ASP A 247 69.15 6.43 21.62
C ASP A 247 68.17 5.94 20.53
N GLN A 248 68.47 4.83 19.85
CA GLN A 248 67.56 4.21 18.89
C GLN A 248 66.28 3.71 19.57
N LYS A 249 66.39 2.99 20.71
CA LYS A 249 65.21 2.53 21.48
C LYS A 249 64.34 3.69 21.95
N ILE A 250 64.95 4.78 22.44
CA ILE A 250 64.24 6.00 22.87
C ILE A 250 63.53 6.64 21.68
N ALA A 251 64.16 6.71 20.50
CA ALA A 251 63.54 7.24 19.30
C ALA A 251 62.31 6.41 18.88
N ASP A 252 62.44 5.08 18.89
CA ASP A 252 61.34 4.16 18.57
C ASP A 252 60.22 4.24 19.62
N GLN A 253 60.55 4.35 20.91
CA GLN A 253 59.58 4.53 22.00
C GLN A 253 58.88 5.90 21.94
N LYS A 254 59.59 6.98 21.61
CA LYS A 254 58.98 8.32 21.41
C LYS A 254 57.96 8.28 20.27
N LYS A 255 58.32 7.61 19.16
CA LYS A 255 57.41 7.42 18.03
C LYS A 255 56.17 6.60 18.45
N ALA A 256 56.37 5.48 19.16
CA ALA A 256 55.28 4.64 19.65
C ALA A 256 54.35 5.36 20.64
N VAL A 257 54.89 6.21 21.52
CA VAL A 257 54.09 7.06 22.42
C VAL A 257 53.27 8.08 21.63
N SER A 258 53.87 8.76 20.64
CA SER A 258 53.17 9.72 19.78
C SER A 258 52.03 9.07 18.98
N GLU A 259 52.28 7.91 18.36
CA GLU A 259 51.27 7.15 17.62
C GLU A 259 50.16 6.64 18.57
N GLY A 260 50.53 6.24 19.80
CA GLY A 260 49.59 5.84 20.84
C GLY A 260 48.70 6.97 21.34
N ASP A 261 49.26 8.17 21.58
CA ASP A 261 48.52 9.39 21.96
C ASP A 261 47.51 9.78 20.86
N GLU A 262 47.93 9.79 19.58
CA GLU A 262 47.02 10.03 18.46
C GLU A 262 45.91 8.98 18.36
N GLY A 263 46.25 7.70 18.55
CA GLY A 263 45.31 6.59 18.52
C GLY A 263 44.26 6.67 19.63
N CYS A 264 44.65 7.09 20.84
CA CYS A 264 43.73 7.30 21.96
C CYS A 264 42.80 8.51 21.70
N ASN A 265 43.35 9.62 21.20
CA ASN A 265 42.55 10.81 20.88
C ASN A 265 41.49 10.55 19.80
N LYS A 266 41.86 9.81 18.74
CA LYS A 266 40.90 9.40 17.69
C LYS A 266 39.80 8.48 18.23
N ALA A 267 40.15 7.53 19.10
CA ALA A 267 39.18 6.63 19.72
C ALA A 267 38.25 7.38 20.70
N ALA A 268 38.77 8.31 21.50
CA ALA A 268 37.97 9.14 22.39
C ALA A 268 36.96 10.02 21.61
N ALA A 269 37.42 10.68 20.53
CA ALA A 269 36.55 11.48 19.67
C ALA A 269 35.42 10.66 19.02
N LYS A 270 35.70 9.40 18.63
CA LYS A 270 34.69 8.49 18.07
C LYS A 270 33.63 8.10 19.12
N ILE A 271 34.07 7.78 20.34
CA ILE A 271 33.15 7.47 21.45
C ILE A 271 32.24 8.67 21.75
N ASP A 272 32.77 9.90 21.74
CA ASP A 272 31.98 11.10 21.99
C ASP A 272 30.97 11.36 20.86
N ALA A 273 31.33 11.10 19.60
CA ALA A 273 30.39 11.14 18.49
C ALA A 273 29.26 10.11 18.64
N ASP A 274 29.59 8.87 19.00
CA ASP A 274 28.60 7.81 19.23
C ASP A 274 27.69 8.15 20.43
N LYS A 275 28.22 8.77 21.50
CA LYS A 275 27.42 9.29 22.63
C LYS A 275 26.46 10.41 22.22
N GLN A 276 26.87 11.30 21.32
CA GLN A 276 25.97 12.34 20.80
C GLN A 276 24.84 11.72 19.96
N ALA A 277 25.15 10.79 19.07
CA ALA A 277 24.14 10.05 18.30
C ALA A 277 23.14 9.31 19.21
N ARG A 278 23.63 8.69 20.29
CA ARG A 278 22.79 8.05 21.30
C ARG A 278 21.84 9.04 21.98
N LEU A 279 22.30 10.25 22.30
CA LEU A 279 21.47 11.29 22.91
C LEU A 279 20.37 11.78 21.95
N GLU A 280 20.68 11.89 20.66
CA GLU A 280 19.70 12.23 19.62
C GLU A 280 18.60 11.17 19.49
N GLU A 281 18.97 9.88 19.45
CA GLU A 281 18.01 8.78 19.44
C GLU A 281 17.17 8.74 20.72
N GLN A 282 17.76 9.04 21.88
CA GLN A 282 17.03 9.15 23.13
C GLN A 282 15.98 10.27 23.11
N ASN A 283 16.29 11.41 22.49
CA ASN A 283 15.33 12.50 22.30
C ASN A 283 14.18 12.11 21.35
N LYS A 284 14.47 11.38 20.27
CA LYS A 284 13.44 10.83 19.37
C LYS A 284 12.52 9.88 20.10
N ARG A 285 13.08 8.99 20.94
CA ARG A 285 12.31 8.07 21.79
C ARG A 285 11.34 8.81 22.71
N SER A 286 11.79 9.88 23.38
CA SER A 286 10.93 10.69 24.26
C SER A 286 9.74 11.30 23.49
N LYS A 287 9.99 11.90 22.32
CA LYS A 287 8.93 12.48 21.46
C LYS A 287 7.95 11.43 20.95
N ALA A 288 8.44 10.24 20.60
CA ALA A 288 7.59 9.14 20.17
C ALA A 288 6.67 8.68 21.32
N HIS A 289 7.20 8.58 22.54
CA HIS A 289 6.38 8.29 23.72
C HIS A 289 5.33 9.38 24.01
N GLU A 290 5.70 10.66 23.97
CA GLU A 290 4.74 11.77 24.13
C GLU A 290 3.59 11.68 23.09
N THR A 291 3.94 11.38 21.83
CA THR A 291 2.94 11.23 20.76
C THR A 291 2.07 10.01 20.99
N ARG A 292 2.64 8.88 21.43
CA ARG A 292 1.88 7.67 21.79
C ARG A 292 0.90 7.98 22.92
N ASP A 293 1.35 8.68 23.95
CA ASP A 293 0.52 9.01 25.11
C ASP A 293 -0.69 9.88 24.71
N LEU A 294 -0.50 10.84 23.78
CA LEU A 294 -1.61 11.60 23.19
C LEU A 294 -2.61 10.72 22.43
N VAL A 295 -2.12 9.74 21.66
CA VAL A 295 -2.97 8.79 20.94
C VAL A 295 -3.71 7.87 21.93
N ASP A 296 -3.05 7.43 23.00
CA ASP A 296 -3.66 6.62 24.05
C ASP A 296 -4.75 7.38 24.81
N VAL A 297 -4.58 8.68 25.04
CA VAL A 297 -5.62 9.55 25.61
C VAL A 297 -6.84 9.59 24.68
N TYR A 298 -6.63 9.83 23.38
CA TYR A 298 -7.72 9.82 22.39
C TYR A 298 -8.46 8.48 22.36
N LEU A 299 -7.73 7.35 22.28
CA LEU A 299 -8.34 6.02 22.23
C LEU A 299 -9.13 5.69 23.51
N LYS A 300 -8.71 6.22 24.67
CA LYS A 300 -9.48 6.10 25.92
C LYS A 300 -10.74 6.95 25.93
N GLU A 301 -10.65 8.21 25.49
CA GLU A 301 -11.82 9.11 25.39
C GLU A 301 -12.86 8.60 24.39
N HIS A 302 -12.38 7.94 23.33
CA HIS A 302 -13.19 7.36 22.25
C HIS A 302 -13.28 5.83 22.31
N ALA A 303 -13.14 5.22 23.50
CA ALA A 303 -13.15 3.74 23.64
C ALA A 303 -14.45 3.10 23.11
N GLN A 304 -15.56 3.83 23.16
CA GLN A 304 -16.86 3.41 22.66
C GLN A 304 -16.85 3.17 21.13
N ASP A 305 -15.99 3.87 20.39
CA ASP A 305 -15.90 3.78 18.94
C ASP A 305 -15.23 2.47 18.47
N GLU A 306 -14.55 1.75 19.36
CA GLU A 306 -14.01 0.41 19.08
C GLU A 306 -15.11 -0.56 18.64
N TRP A 307 -16.30 -0.45 19.26
CA TRP A 307 -17.44 -1.30 18.93
C TRP A 307 -17.86 -1.16 17.47
N LEU A 308 -17.68 0.01 16.85
CA LEU A 308 -18.04 0.26 15.45
C LEU A 308 -17.28 -0.65 14.47
N VAL A 309 -16.10 -1.16 14.84
CA VAL A 309 -15.33 -2.08 13.99
C VAL A 309 -16.09 -3.38 13.72
N SER A 310 -16.85 -3.87 14.69
CA SER A 310 -17.63 -5.11 14.59
C SER A 310 -19.13 -4.87 14.43
N GLY A 311 -19.64 -3.77 15.02
CA GLY A 311 -21.07 -3.47 15.09
C GLY A 311 -21.61 -2.66 13.92
N LEU A 312 -20.78 -1.90 13.18
CA LEU A 312 -21.26 -0.96 12.17
C LEU A 312 -22.01 -1.65 11.03
N ALA A 313 -21.54 -2.80 10.54
CA ALA A 313 -22.21 -3.52 9.45
C ALA A 313 -23.67 -3.90 9.80
N GLY A 314 -23.89 -4.39 11.03
CA GLY A 314 -25.24 -4.72 11.51
C GLY A 314 -26.11 -3.48 11.76
N VAL A 315 -25.51 -2.35 12.13
CA VAL A 315 -26.23 -1.07 12.26
C VAL A 315 -26.59 -0.50 10.89
N GLU A 316 -25.70 -0.58 9.89
CA GLU A 316 -25.95 -0.11 8.53
C GLU A 316 -27.13 -0.84 7.89
N GLU A 317 -27.21 -2.16 8.05
CA GLU A 317 -28.34 -2.96 7.57
C GLU A 317 -29.66 -2.54 8.24
N GLN A 318 -29.64 -2.32 9.57
CA GLN A 318 -30.82 -1.88 10.30
C GLN A 318 -31.23 -0.44 9.94
N ILE A 319 -30.29 0.47 9.71
CA ILE A 319 -30.58 1.83 9.24
C ILE A 319 -31.11 1.80 7.81
N ALA A 320 -30.58 0.95 6.93
CA ALA A 320 -31.10 0.76 5.58
C ALA A 320 -32.54 0.20 5.60
N SER A 321 -32.82 -0.76 6.48
CA SER A 321 -34.18 -1.25 6.74
C SER A 321 -35.10 -0.13 7.26
N LEU A 322 -34.59 0.73 8.14
CA LEU A 322 -35.33 1.89 8.66
C LEU A 322 -35.68 2.89 7.55
N LEU A 323 -34.73 3.22 6.68
CA LEU A 323 -34.93 4.09 5.51
C LEU A 323 -35.95 3.50 4.52
N SER A 324 -35.88 2.19 4.27
CA SER A 324 -36.87 1.50 3.43
C SER A 324 -38.28 1.61 4.01
N LYS A 325 -38.43 1.39 5.32
CA LYS A 325 -39.73 1.54 6.00
C LYS A 325 -40.22 2.98 6.04
N GLN A 326 -39.34 3.95 6.19
CA GLN A 326 -39.69 5.37 6.07
C GLN A 326 -40.31 5.68 4.70
N ASN A 327 -39.70 5.18 3.62
CA ASN A 327 -40.24 5.36 2.28
C ASN A 327 -41.60 4.68 2.10
N GLU A 328 -41.80 3.48 2.67
CA GLU A 328 -43.10 2.81 2.67
C GLU A 328 -44.16 3.65 3.41
N VAL A 329 -43.81 4.27 4.55
CA VAL A 329 -44.70 5.17 5.31
C VAL A 329 -45.14 6.34 4.44
N VAL A 330 -44.19 7.04 3.81
CA VAL A 330 -44.46 8.18 2.93
C VAL A 330 -45.39 7.78 1.77
N GLN A 331 -45.16 6.61 1.16
CA GLN A 331 -46.05 6.10 0.10
C GLN A 331 -47.45 5.78 0.63
N LYS A 332 -47.55 5.12 1.80
CA LYS A 332 -48.84 4.79 2.42
C LYS A 332 -49.63 6.03 2.84
N GLU A 333 -48.97 7.06 3.37
CA GLU A 333 -49.59 8.36 3.68
C GLU A 333 -50.20 8.99 2.42
N ALA A 334 -49.47 9.01 1.31
CA ALA A 334 -50.00 9.48 0.02
C ALA A 334 -51.21 8.65 -0.45
N THR A 335 -51.18 7.33 -0.30
CA THR A 335 -52.34 6.47 -0.64
C THR A 335 -53.54 6.71 0.29
N GLN A 336 -53.31 7.01 1.58
CA GLN A 336 -54.38 7.35 2.51
C GLN A 336 -55.05 8.65 2.10
N GLU A 337 -54.25 9.66 1.73
CA GLU A 337 -54.79 10.94 1.28
C GLU A 337 -55.64 10.77 0.00
N ALA A 338 -55.19 9.93 -0.94
CA ALA A 338 -55.96 9.58 -2.14
C ALA A 338 -57.26 8.83 -1.81
N ALA A 339 -57.22 7.86 -0.90
CA ALA A 339 -58.41 7.11 -0.46
C ALA A 339 -59.41 8.00 0.29
N THR A 340 -58.92 8.99 1.06
CA THR A 340 -59.75 9.98 1.73
C THR A 340 -60.52 10.83 0.71
N LYS A 341 -59.83 11.33 -0.33
CA LYS A 341 -60.46 12.08 -1.43
C LYS A 341 -61.50 11.24 -2.19
N ALA A 342 -61.22 9.96 -2.43
CA ALA A 342 -62.16 9.04 -3.08
C ALA A 342 -63.43 8.80 -2.24
N LEU A 343 -63.28 8.67 -0.91
CA LEU A 343 -64.39 8.55 0.02
C LEU A 343 -65.27 9.82 0.06
N GLU A 344 -64.64 11.00 0.07
CA GLU A 344 -65.36 12.28 -0.01
C GLU A 344 -66.19 12.39 -1.30
N LEU A 345 -65.61 12.01 -2.44
CA LEU A 345 -66.29 11.98 -3.75
C LEU A 345 -67.47 11.01 -3.77
N ALA A 346 -67.28 9.78 -3.29
CA ALA A 346 -68.34 8.77 -3.25
C ALA A 346 -69.48 9.17 -2.29
N THR A 347 -69.16 9.79 -1.16
CA THR A 347 -70.15 10.32 -0.21
C THR A 347 -70.98 11.43 -0.85
N LYS A 348 -70.33 12.36 -1.57
CA LYS A 348 -71.03 13.42 -2.30
C LYS A 348 -71.94 12.86 -3.40
N SER A 349 -71.48 11.85 -4.14
CA SER A 349 -72.29 11.19 -5.18
C SER A 349 -73.54 10.52 -4.61
N LEU A 350 -73.42 9.87 -3.44
CA LEU A 350 -74.57 9.26 -2.76
C LEU A 350 -75.60 10.32 -2.33
N ASP A 351 -75.14 11.43 -1.73
CA ASP A 351 -76.02 12.53 -1.33
C ASP A 351 -76.77 13.13 -2.53
N ASP A 352 -76.12 13.27 -3.67
CA ASP A 352 -76.74 13.79 -4.89
C ASP A 352 -77.76 12.80 -5.48
N CYS A 353 -77.45 11.50 -5.53
CA CYS A 353 -78.40 10.46 -5.95
C CYS A 353 -79.60 10.36 -5.00
N HIS A 354 -79.38 10.46 -3.68
CA HIS A 354 -80.45 10.44 -2.68
C HIS A 354 -81.40 11.63 -2.84
N LYS A 355 -80.88 12.84 -3.10
CA LYS A 355 -81.70 14.01 -3.43
C LYS A 355 -82.53 13.80 -4.69
N GLN A 356 -81.95 13.24 -5.75
CA GLN A 356 -82.67 12.98 -7.00
C GLN A 356 -83.79 11.94 -6.81
N SER A 357 -83.52 10.85 -6.10
CA SER A 357 -84.51 9.85 -5.70
C SER A 357 -85.67 10.48 -4.91
N GLY A 358 -85.37 11.35 -3.95
CA GLY A 358 -86.37 12.13 -3.20
C GLY A 358 -87.23 13.03 -4.09
N ILE A 359 -86.64 13.71 -5.08
CA ILE A 359 -87.38 14.53 -6.06
C ILE A 359 -88.30 13.65 -6.91
N ARG A 360 -87.80 12.53 -7.46
CA ARG A 360 -88.61 11.60 -8.27
C ARG A 360 -89.76 10.98 -7.48
N LYS A 361 -89.57 10.75 -6.18
CA LYS A 361 -90.61 10.27 -5.27
C LYS A 361 -91.74 11.28 -5.10
N GLN A 362 -91.40 12.56 -4.93
CA GLN A 362 -92.39 13.65 -4.88
C GLN A 362 -93.13 13.82 -6.20
N GLU A 363 -92.44 13.67 -7.34
CA GLU A 363 -93.07 13.71 -8.67
C GLU A 363 -94.09 12.57 -8.85
N LEU A 364 -93.77 11.36 -8.41
CA LEU A 364 -94.69 10.22 -8.43
C LEU A 364 -95.90 10.46 -7.51
N GLU A 365 -95.69 10.91 -6.28
CA GLU A 365 -96.77 11.26 -5.35
C GLU A 365 -97.69 12.34 -5.92
N GLY A 366 -97.12 13.37 -6.58
CA GLY A 366 -97.86 14.40 -7.28
C GLY A 366 -98.69 13.86 -8.45
N ALA A 367 -98.09 13.03 -9.30
CA ALA A 367 -98.76 12.41 -10.44
C ALA A 367 -99.89 11.46 -10.01
N SER A 368 -99.66 10.61 -9.01
CA SER A 368 -100.69 9.71 -8.46
C SER A 368 -101.84 10.49 -7.81
N LYS A 369 -101.56 11.61 -7.12
CA LYS A 369 -102.61 12.48 -6.56
C LYS A 369 -103.45 13.15 -7.64
N GLN A 370 -102.83 13.66 -8.70
CA GLN A 370 -103.55 14.24 -9.85
C GLN A 370 -104.39 13.18 -10.57
N LEU A 371 -103.85 11.97 -10.74
CA LEU A 371 -104.58 10.84 -11.32
C LEU A 371 -105.81 10.48 -10.47
N GLN A 372 -105.65 10.42 -9.15
CA GLN A 372 -106.75 10.14 -8.23
C GLN A 372 -107.82 11.24 -8.29
N GLN A 373 -107.43 12.51 -8.27
CA GLN A 373 -108.36 13.64 -8.44
C GLN A 373 -109.08 13.59 -9.79
N GLY A 374 -108.39 13.20 -10.86
CA GLY A 374 -108.97 12.99 -12.18
C GLY A 374 -110.06 11.92 -12.15
N LYS A 375 -109.77 10.76 -11.54
CA LYS A 375 -110.70 9.63 -11.35
C LYS A 375 -111.88 9.99 -10.46
N ASP A 376 -111.65 10.69 -9.36
CA ASP A 376 -112.70 11.16 -8.45
C ASP A 376 -113.62 12.17 -9.15
N GLY A 377 -113.05 13.10 -9.94
CA GLY A 377 -113.82 14.06 -10.74
C GLY A 377 -114.67 13.40 -11.82
N LEU A 378 -114.17 12.34 -12.46
CA LEU A 378 -114.96 11.53 -13.39
C LEU A 378 -116.09 10.78 -12.66
N SER A 379 -115.80 10.21 -11.50
CA SER A 379 -116.81 9.53 -10.67
C SER A 379 -117.93 10.48 -10.23
N GLN A 380 -117.59 11.71 -9.85
CA GLN A 380 -118.55 12.75 -9.47
C GLN A 380 -119.40 13.22 -10.66
N LEU A 381 -118.79 13.40 -11.84
CA LEU A 381 -119.50 13.73 -13.08
C LEU A 381 -120.53 12.68 -13.49
N LEU A 382 -120.23 11.40 -13.22
CA LEU A 382 -121.06 10.27 -13.62
C LEU A 382 -122.03 9.77 -12.53
N GLY A 383 -122.04 10.37 -11.33
CA GLY A 383 -123.03 10.07 -10.29
C GLY A 383 -123.16 8.59 -9.93
N GLY A 384 -122.08 7.81 -10.04
CA GLY A 384 -122.06 6.36 -9.79
C GLY A 384 -122.57 5.47 -10.92
N ARG A 385 -123.01 6.06 -12.05
CA ARG A 385 -123.32 5.35 -13.29
C ARG A 385 -122.09 5.27 -14.19
N LEU A 386 -122.11 4.35 -15.15
CA LEU A 386 -121.05 4.27 -16.15
C LEU A 386 -121.34 5.22 -17.31
N LEU A 387 -120.30 5.80 -17.94
CA LEU A 387 -120.48 6.68 -19.12
C LEU A 387 -121.30 6.01 -20.24
N ARG A 388 -121.17 4.69 -20.39
CA ARG A 388 -121.98 3.88 -21.32
C ARG A 388 -123.49 3.97 -21.05
N GLU A 389 -123.90 4.11 -19.78
CA GLU A 389 -125.31 4.14 -19.37
C GLU A 389 -125.96 5.46 -19.77
N TYR A 390 -125.25 6.59 -19.60
CA TYR A 390 -125.69 7.89 -20.11
C TYR A 390 -125.79 7.93 -21.64
N ARG A 391 -124.88 7.25 -22.34
CA ARG A 391 -124.95 7.10 -23.81
C ARG A 391 -126.22 6.34 -24.22
N THR A 392 -126.54 5.24 -23.54
CA THR A 392 -127.77 4.45 -23.81
C THR A 392 -129.04 5.25 -23.50
N GLU A 393 -129.05 6.04 -22.42
CA GLU A 393 -130.17 6.91 -22.05
C GLU A 393 -130.42 7.99 -23.10
N LYS A 394 -129.35 8.66 -23.58
CA LYS A 394 -129.43 9.62 -24.70
C LYS A 394 -129.99 8.97 -25.97
N GLU A 395 -129.54 7.77 -26.31
CA GLU A 395 -130.01 7.05 -27.50
C GLU A 395 -131.51 6.69 -27.40
N THR A 396 -131.97 6.35 -26.20
CA THR A 396 -133.39 6.06 -25.95
C THR A 396 -134.25 7.32 -26.11
N LEU A 397 -133.82 8.45 -25.54
CA LEU A 397 -134.51 9.74 -25.68
C LEU A 397 -134.52 10.24 -27.13
N LEU A 398 -133.45 10.02 -27.90
CA LEU A 398 -133.42 10.33 -29.33
C LEU A 398 -134.47 9.53 -30.12
N ARG A 399 -134.69 8.26 -29.76
CA ARG A 399 -135.76 7.44 -30.35
C ARG A 399 -137.15 7.94 -29.96
N GLU A 400 -137.37 8.31 -28.70
CA GLU A 400 -138.63 8.92 -28.23
C GLU A 400 -138.94 10.25 -28.93
N MET A 401 -137.94 11.10 -29.12
CA MET A 401 -138.08 12.36 -29.87
C MET A 401 -138.51 12.11 -31.33
N ALA A 402 -137.94 11.09 -31.98
CA ALA A 402 -138.34 10.70 -33.32
C ALA A 402 -139.81 10.21 -33.38
N PHE A 403 -140.29 9.51 -32.35
CA PHE A 403 -141.70 9.13 -32.23
C PHE A 403 -142.62 10.34 -32.01
N LEU A 404 -142.24 11.28 -31.13
CA LEU A 404 -143.01 12.49 -30.88
C LEU A 404 -143.11 13.39 -32.12
N ALA A 405 -142.02 13.53 -32.87
CA ALA A 405 -142.04 14.23 -34.16
C ALA A 405 -143.00 13.58 -35.17
N LYS A 406 -143.08 12.23 -35.18
CA LYS A 406 -144.02 11.49 -36.04
C LYS A 406 -145.49 11.67 -35.64
N ILE A 407 -145.76 11.82 -34.35
CA ILE A 407 -147.12 12.09 -33.83
C ILE A 407 -147.58 13.50 -34.20
N ALA A 408 -146.66 14.48 -34.21
CA ALA A 408 -146.95 15.84 -34.67
C ALA A 408 -147.27 15.89 -36.18
N GLU A 409 -146.60 15.09 -37.02
CA GLU A 409 -146.91 15.03 -38.47
C GLU A 409 -148.34 14.54 -38.81
N LEU A 410 -149.05 13.88 -37.89
CA LEU A 410 -150.38 13.29 -38.11
C LEU A 410 -151.56 14.18 -37.67
N GLU A 411 -151.32 15.48 -37.45
CA GLU A 411 -152.27 16.44 -36.89
C GLU A 411 -153.55 16.60 -37.74
N ASP A 412 -153.43 16.69 -39.07
CA ASP A 412 -154.57 16.81 -40.00
C ASP A 412 -155.55 15.62 -39.97
N HIS A 413 -155.06 14.44 -39.59
CA HIS A 413 -155.87 13.23 -39.46
C HIS A 413 -156.56 13.14 -38.10
N ARG A 414 -156.01 13.77 -37.06
CA ARG A 414 -156.59 13.83 -35.71
C ARG A 414 -157.78 14.77 -35.63
N ALA A 415 -157.78 15.87 -36.40
CA ALA A 415 -158.87 16.86 -36.41
C ALA A 415 -160.21 16.35 -36.99
N LYS A 416 -160.24 15.16 -37.61
CA LYS A 416 -161.44 14.57 -38.24
C LYS A 416 -162.13 13.51 -37.37
N LEU A 417 -161.67 13.32 -36.14
CA LEU A 417 -162.22 12.32 -35.21
C LEU A 417 -163.33 12.97 -34.37
N GLU A 418 -164.56 12.53 -34.56
CA GLU A 418 -165.72 12.93 -33.74
C GLU A 418 -165.96 11.92 -32.61
N ASP A 419 -166.16 12.42 -31.40
CA ASP A 419 -166.27 11.60 -30.20
C ASP A 419 -167.55 10.74 -30.19
N GLY A 420 -167.42 9.46 -29.81
CA GLY A 420 -168.54 8.51 -29.74
C GLY A 420 -168.94 7.82 -31.06
N LYS A 421 -168.25 8.07 -32.19
CA LYS A 421 -168.41 7.31 -33.44
C LYS A 421 -167.14 6.49 -33.76
N PRO A 422 -167.27 5.27 -34.32
CA PRO A 422 -166.11 4.43 -34.64
C PRO A 422 -165.26 5.05 -35.75
N CYS A 423 -163.96 5.18 -35.51
CA CYS A 423 -163.01 5.75 -36.46
C CYS A 423 -162.88 4.91 -37.74
N PRO A 424 -162.87 5.52 -38.94
CA PRO A 424 -162.82 4.79 -40.21
C PRO A 424 -161.49 4.06 -40.50
N LEU A 425 -160.43 4.31 -39.73
CA LEU A 425 -159.13 3.63 -39.90
C LEU A 425 -158.91 2.45 -38.95
N CYS A 426 -159.42 2.50 -37.72
CA CYS A 426 -159.14 1.46 -36.71
C CYS A 426 -160.38 0.95 -35.96
N GLY A 427 -161.56 1.54 -36.15
CA GLY A 427 -162.82 1.10 -35.55
C GLY A 427 -162.98 1.37 -34.06
N ALA A 428 -161.96 1.90 -33.37
CA ALA A 428 -162.03 2.27 -31.96
C ALA A 428 -162.91 3.52 -31.75
N THR A 429 -163.59 3.59 -30.61
CA THR A 429 -164.53 4.68 -30.25
C THR A 429 -163.94 5.70 -29.28
N GLU A 430 -162.72 5.51 -28.77
CA GLU A 430 -162.01 6.44 -27.89
C GLU A 430 -160.59 6.69 -28.42
N HIS A 431 -160.16 7.96 -28.47
CA HIS A 431 -158.82 8.36 -28.89
C HIS A 431 -158.24 9.40 -27.92
N PRO A 432 -157.16 9.08 -27.15
CA PRO A 432 -156.59 9.97 -26.13
C PRO A 432 -156.06 11.32 -26.65
N PHE A 433 -155.91 11.46 -27.96
CA PHE A 433 -155.29 12.62 -28.61
C PHE A 433 -156.21 13.27 -29.67
N ALA A 434 -157.52 13.07 -29.64
CA ALA A 434 -158.46 13.80 -30.51
C ALA A 434 -158.64 15.24 -30.00
N GLU A 435 -158.17 16.23 -30.79
CA GLU A 435 -158.14 17.69 -30.52
C GLU A 435 -157.55 18.17 -29.17
N GLY A 436 -156.55 19.07 -29.22
CA GLY A 436 -156.09 19.86 -28.07
C GLY A 436 -155.13 19.18 -27.07
N ASN A 437 -154.82 17.90 -27.22
CA ASN A 437 -153.95 17.16 -26.26
C ASN A 437 -152.73 16.49 -26.92
N ALA A 438 -151.93 17.24 -27.69
CA ALA A 438 -150.69 16.76 -28.31
C ALA A 438 -149.45 17.17 -27.47
N PRO A 439 -148.55 16.25 -27.10
CA PRO A 439 -147.30 16.61 -26.41
C PRO A 439 -146.31 17.33 -27.34
N VAL A 440 -145.58 18.32 -26.83
CA VAL A 440 -144.65 19.18 -27.58
C VAL A 440 -143.20 18.66 -27.48
N PRO A 441 -142.40 18.62 -28.56
CA PRO A 441 -141.04 18.04 -28.56
C PRO A 441 -139.97 18.70 -27.65
N ASP A 442 -140.18 19.95 -27.21
CA ASP A 442 -139.16 20.81 -26.58
C ASP A 442 -138.51 20.24 -25.30
N GLU A 443 -139.23 19.47 -24.48
CA GLU A 443 -138.68 18.95 -23.21
C GLU A 443 -137.69 17.79 -23.41
N THR A 444 -137.89 16.98 -24.44
CA THR A 444 -137.02 15.83 -24.76
C THR A 444 -135.71 16.32 -25.39
N GLU A 445 -135.77 17.36 -26.22
CA GLU A 445 -134.59 17.98 -26.84
C GLU A 445 -133.64 18.58 -25.79
N LYS A 446 -134.15 19.29 -24.78
CA LYS A 446 -133.34 19.79 -23.66
C LYS A 446 -132.61 18.66 -22.91
N LYS A 447 -133.27 17.54 -22.64
CA LYS A 447 -132.63 16.39 -21.96
C LYS A 447 -131.52 15.76 -22.80
N ILE A 448 -131.69 15.69 -24.12
CA ILE A 448 -130.67 15.18 -25.04
C ILE A 448 -129.45 16.11 -25.06
N ASP A 449 -129.66 17.43 -25.08
CA ASP A 449 -128.58 18.42 -25.03
C ASP A 449 -127.81 18.37 -23.71
N ASP A 450 -128.51 18.25 -22.59
CA ASP A 450 -127.90 18.10 -21.27
C ASP A 450 -127.07 16.82 -21.17
N LEU A 451 -127.58 15.68 -21.66
CA LEU A 451 -126.83 14.42 -21.73
C LEU A 451 -125.63 14.51 -22.68
N THR A 452 -125.77 15.20 -23.81
CA THR A 452 -124.66 15.41 -24.77
C THR A 452 -123.53 16.20 -24.13
N ARG A 453 -123.86 17.27 -23.40
CA ARG A 453 -122.86 18.06 -22.65
C ARG A 453 -122.21 17.24 -21.55
N LEU A 454 -122.96 16.40 -20.83
CA LEU A 454 -122.42 15.54 -19.78
C LEU A 454 -121.47 14.47 -20.33
N ILE A 455 -121.87 13.76 -21.40
CA ILE A 455 -121.04 12.75 -22.06
C ILE A 455 -119.74 13.37 -22.59
N SER A 456 -119.81 14.51 -23.28
CA SER A 456 -118.62 15.19 -23.80
C SER A 456 -117.66 15.64 -22.68
N LYS A 457 -118.19 16.14 -21.55
CA LYS A 457 -117.38 16.47 -20.37
C LYS A 457 -116.70 15.23 -19.78
N ALA A 458 -117.42 14.11 -19.68
CA ALA A 458 -116.87 12.85 -19.16
C ALA A 458 -115.81 12.25 -20.10
N GLU A 459 -115.98 12.30 -21.42
CA GLU A 459 -114.99 11.83 -22.41
C GLU A 459 -113.69 12.65 -22.36
N ASN A 460 -113.81 13.98 -22.23
CA ASN A 460 -112.65 14.85 -22.03
C ASN A 460 -111.91 14.53 -20.71
N GLN A 461 -112.66 14.18 -19.67
CA GLN A 461 -112.10 13.76 -18.38
C GLN A 461 -111.41 12.38 -18.48
N GLU A 462 -111.98 11.39 -19.17
CA GLU A 462 -111.34 10.09 -19.44
C GLU A 462 -110.02 10.24 -20.23
N SER A 463 -110.00 11.10 -21.26
CA SER A 463 -108.79 11.42 -22.02
C SER A 463 -107.70 12.06 -21.15
N THR A 464 -108.10 12.92 -20.20
CA THR A 464 -107.19 13.53 -19.24
C THR A 464 -106.64 12.49 -18.25
N ILE A 465 -107.48 11.59 -17.74
CA ILE A 465 -107.05 10.48 -16.88
C ILE A 465 -106.02 9.61 -17.59
N LYS A 466 -106.23 9.25 -18.86
CA LYS A 466 -105.28 8.44 -19.63
C LYS A 466 -103.89 9.09 -19.72
N LYS A 467 -103.83 10.41 -19.94
CA LYS A 467 -102.55 11.16 -19.93
C LYS A 467 -101.90 11.18 -18.55
N LEU A 468 -102.70 11.26 -17.48
CA LEU A 468 -102.22 11.20 -16.10
C LEU A 468 -101.69 9.80 -15.73
N GLU A 469 -102.29 8.73 -16.26
CA GLU A 469 -101.79 7.34 -16.09
C GLU A 469 -100.43 7.13 -16.78
N GLU A 470 -100.27 7.68 -18.00
CA GLU A 470 -98.98 7.67 -18.71
C GLU A 470 -97.90 8.47 -17.95
N ALA A 471 -98.27 9.63 -17.39
CA ALA A 471 -97.38 10.46 -16.58
C ALA A 471 -96.97 9.78 -15.25
N GLU A 472 -97.91 9.13 -14.56
CA GLU A 472 -97.63 8.35 -13.35
C GLU A 472 -96.69 7.17 -13.66
N SER A 473 -96.96 6.43 -14.74
CA SER A 473 -96.12 5.31 -15.19
C SER A 473 -94.69 5.74 -15.55
N LEU A 474 -94.53 6.92 -16.15
CA LEU A 474 -93.21 7.52 -16.41
C LEU A 474 -92.51 7.94 -15.11
N ALA A 475 -93.20 8.63 -14.20
CA ALA A 475 -92.66 9.01 -12.91
C ALA A 475 -92.20 7.79 -12.09
N ARG A 476 -92.97 6.69 -12.14
CA ARG A 476 -92.63 5.44 -11.47
C ARG A 476 -91.36 4.78 -12.03
N ARG A 477 -91.18 4.80 -13.35
CA ARG A 477 -89.95 4.30 -14.00
C ARG A 477 -88.73 5.15 -13.63
N ASN A 478 -88.87 6.48 -13.66
CA ASN A 478 -87.80 7.40 -13.28
C ASN A 478 -87.38 7.25 -11.81
N LEU A 479 -88.33 7.01 -10.91
CA LEU A 479 -88.03 6.70 -9.51
C LEU A 479 -87.24 5.40 -9.39
N THR A 480 -87.67 4.34 -10.07
CA THR A 480 -86.99 3.02 -10.03
C THR A 480 -85.55 3.13 -10.54
N GLU A 481 -85.30 3.93 -11.57
CA GLU A 481 -83.94 4.19 -12.09
C GLU A 481 -83.09 5.01 -11.12
N ALA A 482 -83.66 6.04 -10.50
CA ALA A 482 -82.98 6.85 -9.48
C ALA A 482 -82.63 6.02 -8.23
N GLU A 483 -83.52 5.16 -7.74
CA GLU A 483 -83.28 4.24 -6.62
C GLU A 483 -82.16 3.23 -6.95
N LYS A 484 -82.07 2.77 -8.21
CA LYS A 484 -80.99 1.90 -8.67
C LYS A 484 -79.63 2.62 -8.66
N LEU A 485 -79.57 3.87 -9.12
CA LEU A 485 -78.36 4.69 -9.08
C LEU A 485 -77.95 5.03 -7.64
N GLU A 486 -78.91 5.33 -6.76
CA GLU A 486 -78.69 5.53 -5.33
C GLU A 486 -78.11 4.27 -4.67
N SER A 487 -78.66 3.09 -4.97
CA SER A 487 -78.12 1.83 -4.47
C SER A 487 -76.70 1.54 -4.97
N ALA A 488 -76.37 1.92 -6.21
CA ALA A 488 -75.01 1.78 -6.75
C ALA A 488 -74.04 2.73 -6.03
N ALA A 489 -74.40 4.00 -5.89
CA ALA A 489 -73.59 4.99 -5.16
C ALA A 489 -73.39 4.61 -3.68
N ALA A 490 -74.38 3.98 -3.05
CA ALA A 490 -74.26 3.47 -1.68
C ALA A 490 -73.23 2.34 -1.57
N ASN A 491 -73.18 1.44 -2.56
CA ASN A 491 -72.18 0.38 -2.64
C ASN A 491 -70.77 0.94 -2.91
N ASP A 492 -70.65 1.93 -3.80
CA ASP A 492 -69.37 2.60 -4.09
C ASP A 492 -68.83 3.33 -2.86
N LYS A 493 -69.68 4.03 -2.11
CA LYS A 493 -69.30 4.64 -0.82
C LYS A 493 -68.82 3.58 0.16
N LYS A 494 -69.55 2.47 0.31
CA LYS A 494 -69.16 1.37 1.22
C LYS A 494 -67.82 0.74 0.83
N ALA A 495 -67.55 0.60 -0.48
CA ALA A 495 -66.27 0.13 -0.99
C ALA A 495 -65.13 1.13 -0.69
N ALA A 496 -65.37 2.44 -0.88
CA ALA A 496 -64.41 3.48 -0.57
C ALA A 496 -64.13 3.60 0.95
N GLU A 497 -65.15 3.45 1.80
CA GLU A 497 -65.01 3.41 3.26
C GLU A 497 -64.14 2.23 3.70
N LYS A 498 -64.39 1.06 3.14
CA LYS A 498 -63.59 -0.14 3.40
C LYS A 498 -62.14 0.04 2.97
N ALA A 499 -61.90 0.55 1.76
CA ALA A 499 -60.55 0.80 1.25
C ALA A 499 -59.80 1.85 2.08
N HIS A 500 -60.45 2.95 2.48
CA HIS A 500 -59.85 3.95 3.36
C HIS A 500 -59.53 3.37 4.74
N ALA A 501 -60.43 2.56 5.32
CA ALA A 501 -60.18 1.88 6.59
C ALA A 501 -58.99 0.91 6.50
N GLU A 502 -58.90 0.09 5.46
CA GLU A 502 -57.78 -0.83 5.23
C GLU A 502 -56.44 -0.09 5.06
N VAL A 503 -56.42 1.02 4.30
CA VAL A 503 -55.21 1.82 4.12
C VAL A 503 -54.79 2.49 5.43
N LYS A 504 -55.74 3.06 6.18
CA LYS A 504 -55.49 3.69 7.49
C LYS A 504 -54.96 2.67 8.52
N ASP A 505 -55.59 1.51 8.61
CA ASP A 505 -55.16 0.45 9.54
C ASP A 505 -53.76 -0.09 9.16
N GLY A 506 -53.50 -0.21 7.86
CA GLY A 506 -52.17 -0.53 7.32
C GLY A 506 -51.11 0.52 7.66
N LEU A 507 -51.43 1.82 7.55
CA LEU A 507 -50.51 2.90 7.91
C LEU A 507 -50.19 2.90 9.41
N VAL A 508 -51.20 2.69 10.28
CA VAL A 508 -50.97 2.62 11.74
C VAL A 508 -50.02 1.48 12.10
N LYS A 509 -50.19 0.30 11.48
CA LYS A 509 -49.28 -0.84 11.68
C LYS A 509 -47.87 -0.52 11.19
N LEU A 510 -47.74 0.15 10.05
CA LEU A 510 -46.45 0.51 9.47
C LEU A 510 -45.71 1.57 10.29
N LEU A 511 -46.42 2.59 10.81
CA LEU A 511 -45.87 3.59 11.73
C LEU A 511 -45.40 2.96 13.05
N ALA A 512 -46.15 1.97 13.57
CA ALA A 512 -45.74 1.23 14.76
C ALA A 512 -44.46 0.41 14.52
N ASP A 513 -44.37 -0.31 13.39
CA ASP A 513 -43.18 -1.06 12.97
C ASP A 513 -41.96 -0.13 12.79
N PHE A 514 -42.17 1.01 12.14
CA PHE A 514 -41.13 2.03 11.97
C PHE A 514 -40.61 2.56 13.31
N ALA A 515 -41.52 2.88 14.25
CA ALA A 515 -41.15 3.36 15.58
C ALA A 515 -40.38 2.30 16.40
N GLU A 516 -40.79 1.04 16.31
CA GLU A 516 -40.15 -0.09 16.98
C GLU A 516 -38.72 -0.33 16.45
N ARG A 517 -38.56 -0.36 15.12
CA ARG A 517 -37.23 -0.47 14.48
C ARG A 517 -36.34 0.71 14.84
N ARG A 518 -36.89 1.94 14.85
CA ARG A 518 -36.15 3.15 15.23
C ARG A 518 -35.65 3.04 16.67
N GLN A 519 -36.49 2.54 17.58
CA GLN A 519 -36.12 2.31 18.98
C GLN A 519 -35.03 1.26 19.11
N ALA A 520 -35.11 0.16 18.35
CA ALA A 520 -34.08 -0.88 18.36
C ALA A 520 -32.71 -0.35 17.90
N VAL A 521 -32.67 0.43 16.81
CA VAL A 521 -31.43 1.07 16.34
C VAL A 521 -30.92 2.11 17.35
N THR A 522 -31.81 2.91 17.93
CA THR A 522 -31.45 3.91 18.96
C THR A 522 -30.83 3.24 20.18
N THR A 523 -31.38 2.11 20.63
CA THR A 523 -30.86 1.35 21.78
C THR A 523 -29.44 0.83 21.51
N LYS A 524 -29.15 0.37 20.29
CA LYS A 524 -27.80 -0.07 19.89
C LYS A 524 -26.80 1.09 19.77
N LEU A 525 -27.27 2.29 19.44
CA LEU A 525 -26.43 3.49 19.29
C LEU A 525 -26.29 4.31 20.59
N GLN A 526 -27.08 4.00 21.61
CA GLN A 526 -27.04 4.66 22.91
C GLN A 526 -25.65 4.61 23.57
N PRO A 527 -24.89 3.50 23.53
CA PRO A 527 -23.52 3.44 24.05
C PRO A 527 -22.53 4.38 23.35
N LEU A 528 -22.85 4.86 22.14
CA LEU A 528 -22.04 5.80 21.35
C LEU A 528 -22.42 7.27 21.60
N GLY A 529 -23.32 7.53 22.55
CA GLY A 529 -23.83 8.86 22.90
C GLY A 529 -24.96 9.38 22.01
N ILE A 530 -25.55 8.55 21.15
CA ILE A 530 -26.65 8.94 20.26
C ILE A 530 -27.97 8.56 20.93
N ALA A 531 -28.63 9.54 21.54
CA ALA A 531 -29.86 9.34 22.32
C ALA A 531 -31.15 9.29 21.48
N GLY A 532 -31.09 9.64 20.20
CA GLY A 532 -32.25 9.63 19.31
C GLY A 532 -31.88 9.83 17.85
N ILE A 533 -32.67 9.21 16.97
CA ILE A 533 -32.53 9.30 15.51
C ILE A 533 -33.61 10.26 14.99
N PRO A 534 -33.25 11.37 14.31
CA PRO A 534 -34.21 12.32 13.75
C PRO A 534 -35.05 11.70 12.63
N ASP A 535 -36.29 12.16 12.47
CA ASP A 535 -37.22 11.63 11.46
C ASP A 535 -36.84 12.00 10.01
N THR A 536 -36.02 13.03 9.79
CA THR A 536 -35.76 13.56 8.44
C THR A 536 -34.35 13.25 7.90
N ASP A 537 -33.39 12.88 8.75
CA ASP A 537 -31.97 12.89 8.37
C ASP A 537 -31.22 11.60 8.75
N ILE A 538 -31.90 10.47 8.66
CA ILE A 538 -31.39 9.13 8.99
C ILE A 538 -30.12 8.78 8.18
N SER A 539 -30.01 9.25 6.94
CA SER A 539 -28.85 9.00 6.07
C SER A 539 -27.56 9.65 6.57
N SER A 540 -27.63 10.85 7.17
CA SER A 540 -26.46 11.56 7.71
C SER A 540 -25.80 10.84 8.89
N LEU A 541 -26.58 10.00 9.59
CA LEU A 541 -26.13 9.23 10.74
C LEU A 541 -25.10 8.17 10.36
N ILE A 542 -25.33 7.45 9.25
CA ILE A 542 -24.37 6.45 8.74
C ILE A 542 -23.04 7.11 8.41
N GLU A 543 -23.05 8.24 7.71
CA GLU A 543 -21.84 8.97 7.34
C GLU A 543 -21.07 9.44 8.58
N THR A 544 -21.79 9.89 9.62
CA THR A 544 -21.17 10.27 10.90
C THR A 544 -20.53 9.08 11.62
N LEU A 545 -21.19 7.92 11.62
CA LEU A 545 -20.65 6.70 12.23
C LEU A 545 -19.43 6.15 11.46
N LYS A 546 -19.45 6.21 10.13
CA LYS A 546 -18.29 5.88 9.28
C LYS A 546 -17.12 6.83 9.52
N ALA A 547 -17.38 8.12 9.68
CA ALA A 547 -16.35 9.11 10.00
C ALA A 547 -15.71 8.84 11.37
N ARG A 548 -16.51 8.47 12.38
CA ARG A 548 -16.00 8.06 13.70
C ARG A 548 -15.15 6.80 13.63
N LEU A 549 -15.63 5.76 12.94
CA LEU A 549 -14.89 4.50 12.76
C LEU A 549 -13.54 4.74 12.07
N THR A 550 -13.53 5.50 10.97
CA THR A 550 -12.30 5.79 10.23
C THR A 550 -11.31 6.63 11.06
N ALA A 551 -11.80 7.62 11.81
CA ALA A 551 -10.96 8.39 12.74
C ALA A 551 -10.34 7.49 13.83
N TRP A 552 -11.13 6.61 14.45
CA TRP A 552 -10.65 5.69 15.48
C TRP A 552 -9.62 4.68 14.92
N GLN A 553 -9.91 4.05 13.78
CA GLN A 553 -8.99 3.13 13.11
C GLN A 553 -7.68 3.81 12.70
N ALA A 554 -7.73 5.06 12.25
CA ALA A 554 -6.53 5.83 11.94
C ALA A 554 -5.64 6.05 13.18
N GLN A 555 -6.25 6.29 14.35
CA GLN A 555 -5.51 6.44 15.61
C GLN A 555 -4.94 5.12 16.11
N VAL A 556 -5.67 4.00 15.98
CA VAL A 556 -5.13 2.66 16.29
C VAL A 556 -3.93 2.34 15.40
N LYS A 557 -4.04 2.58 14.09
CA LYS A 557 -2.92 2.40 13.16
C LYS A 557 -1.73 3.29 13.53
N LYS A 558 -1.99 4.57 13.85
CA LYS A 558 -0.97 5.51 14.30
C LYS A 558 -0.27 5.03 15.58
N LYS A 559 -1.00 4.45 16.54
CA LYS A 559 -0.43 3.82 17.73
C LYS A 559 0.51 2.67 17.35
N THR A 560 0.07 1.74 16.51
CA THR A 560 0.90 0.60 16.09
C THR A 560 2.16 1.04 15.34
N ASP A 561 2.06 2.08 14.50
CA ASP A 561 3.21 2.63 13.78
C ASP A 561 4.21 3.30 14.74
N ILE A 562 3.72 4.04 15.74
CA ILE A 562 4.58 4.66 16.78
C ILE A 562 5.23 3.59 17.66
N GLU A 563 4.51 2.54 18.06
CA GLU A 563 5.06 1.43 18.84
C GLU A 563 6.18 0.70 18.08
N LYS A 564 6.01 0.51 16.77
CA LYS A 564 7.07 -0.03 15.91
C LYS A 564 8.27 0.92 15.84
N GLN A 565 8.05 2.23 15.66
CA GLN A 565 9.14 3.22 15.68
C GLN A 565 9.90 3.22 17.01
N ILE A 566 9.20 3.11 18.15
CA ILE A 566 9.82 3.01 19.47
C ILE A 566 10.69 1.74 19.56
N ALA A 567 10.21 0.60 19.07
CA ALA A 567 10.98 -0.65 19.07
C ALA A 567 12.25 -0.57 18.20
N ASP A 568 12.17 0.10 17.05
CA ASP A 568 13.32 0.34 16.16
C ASP A 568 14.35 1.27 16.85
N ILE A 569 13.89 2.36 17.47
CA ILE A 569 14.75 3.29 18.23
C ILE A 569 15.40 2.59 19.44
N ASP A 570 14.66 1.77 20.17
CA ASP A 570 15.18 1.00 21.32
C ASP A 570 16.26 0.00 20.88
N SER A 571 16.12 -0.59 19.69
CA SER A 571 17.12 -1.49 19.12
C SER A 571 18.40 -0.73 18.74
N GLU A 572 18.25 0.46 18.17
CA GLU A 572 19.39 1.31 17.81
C GLU A 572 20.12 1.87 19.04
N LEU A 573 19.38 2.25 20.09
CA LEU A 573 19.96 2.65 21.37
C LEU A 573 20.78 1.52 22.01
N LYS A 574 20.25 0.28 22.01
CA LYS A 574 21.00 -0.90 22.47
C LYS A 574 22.27 -1.13 21.66
N ARG A 575 22.20 -0.97 20.34
CA ARG A 575 23.36 -1.09 19.44
C ARG A 575 24.42 -0.05 19.79
N LEU A 576 24.03 1.21 19.95
CA LEU A 576 24.93 2.31 20.31
C LEU A 576 25.53 2.12 21.70
N ASP A 577 24.75 1.69 22.69
CA ASP A 577 25.24 1.37 24.04
C ASP A 577 26.34 0.30 23.99
N ALA A 578 26.11 -0.81 23.27
CA ALA A 578 27.08 -1.88 23.12
C ALA A 578 28.36 -1.42 22.38
N VAL A 579 28.22 -0.57 21.35
CA VAL A 579 29.36 -0.02 20.61
C VAL A 579 30.17 0.93 21.50
N ILE A 580 29.52 1.82 22.25
CA ILE A 580 30.18 2.75 23.18
C ILE A 580 30.93 1.98 24.27
N GLU A 581 30.30 0.94 24.84
CA GLU A 581 30.94 0.09 25.86
C GLU A 581 32.18 -0.62 25.29
N THR A 582 32.06 -1.25 24.12
CA THR A 582 33.18 -1.96 23.47
C THR A 582 34.31 -1.02 23.07
N GLN A 583 34.00 0.16 22.57
CA GLN A 583 35.01 1.17 22.26
C GLN A 583 35.64 1.73 23.53
N GLY A 584 34.86 1.89 24.61
CA GLY A 584 35.32 2.35 25.91
C GLY A 584 36.34 1.40 26.55
N THR A 585 36.07 0.10 26.52
CA THR A 585 37.04 -0.92 26.99
C THR A 585 38.31 -0.93 26.15
N ALA A 586 38.17 -0.88 24.81
CA ALA A 586 39.32 -0.81 23.91
C ALA A 586 40.15 0.48 24.10
N LEU A 587 39.52 1.61 24.42
CA LEU A 587 40.23 2.85 24.75
C LEU A 587 40.97 2.73 26.09
N ALA A 588 40.36 2.10 27.11
CA ALA A 588 41.01 1.87 28.40
C ALA A 588 42.28 1.02 28.25
N GLU A 589 42.22 -0.07 27.46
CA GLU A 589 43.40 -0.91 27.15
C GLU A 589 44.50 -0.12 26.42
N LYS A 590 44.12 0.74 25.47
CA LYS A 590 45.08 1.60 24.76
C LYS A 590 45.73 2.63 25.67
N LEU A 591 44.96 3.23 26.57
CA LEU A 591 45.47 4.19 27.56
C LEU A 591 46.45 3.52 28.54
N ASP A 592 46.15 2.31 29.00
CA ASP A 592 47.06 1.53 29.87
C ASP A 592 48.36 1.16 29.13
N ARG A 593 48.26 0.75 27.87
CA ARG A 593 49.43 0.48 27.02
C ARG A 593 50.27 1.73 26.80
N LEU A 594 49.63 2.87 26.56
CA LEU A 594 50.28 4.16 26.40
C LEU A 594 50.98 4.61 27.68
N GLU A 595 50.37 4.41 28.84
CA GLU A 595 51.00 4.70 30.14
C GLU A 595 52.25 3.82 30.35
N THR A 596 52.16 2.53 29.98
CA THR A 596 53.31 1.61 30.01
C THR A 596 54.43 2.11 29.09
N LEU A 597 54.13 2.48 27.85
CA LEU A 597 55.12 3.03 26.91
C LEU A 597 55.74 4.34 27.41
N LYS A 598 54.96 5.21 28.06
CA LYS A 598 55.46 6.44 28.68
C LYS A 598 56.42 6.15 29.84
N LYS A 599 56.15 5.12 30.66
CA LYS A 599 57.06 4.65 31.72
C LYS A 599 58.35 4.03 31.16
N GLU A 600 58.25 3.21 30.11
CA GLU A 600 59.40 2.62 29.43
C GLU A 600 60.30 3.69 28.80
N LEU A 601 59.70 4.71 28.17
CA LEU A 601 60.42 5.85 27.60
C LEU A 601 61.14 6.68 28.69
N ALA A 602 60.47 6.94 29.82
CA ALA A 602 61.08 7.64 30.95
C ALA A 602 62.29 6.85 31.49
N THR A 603 62.12 5.53 31.68
CA THR A 603 63.19 4.64 32.15
C THR A 603 64.37 4.62 31.18
N GLY A 604 64.12 4.46 29.87
CA GLY A 604 65.17 4.47 28.85
C GLY A 604 65.89 5.81 28.77
N SER A 605 65.16 6.92 28.90
CA SER A 605 65.74 8.27 28.93
C SER A 605 66.62 8.50 30.17
N ASP A 606 66.18 8.02 31.34
CA ASP A 606 66.96 8.08 32.58
C ASP A 606 68.21 7.21 32.51
N GLU A 607 68.12 5.99 31.97
CA GLU A 607 69.26 5.11 31.73
C GLU A 607 70.28 5.72 30.76
N ARG A 608 69.83 6.33 29.66
CA ARG A 608 70.70 7.03 28.71
C ARG A 608 71.40 8.22 29.37
N ASN A 609 70.66 9.01 30.15
CA ASN A 609 71.22 10.17 30.84
C ASN A 609 72.25 9.76 31.91
N ALA A 610 71.96 8.70 32.68
CA ALA A 610 72.90 8.15 33.65
C ALA A 610 74.18 7.58 33.00
N LEU A 611 74.07 6.98 31.81
CA LEU A 611 75.18 6.31 31.14
C LEU A 611 76.10 7.28 30.38
N TYR A 612 75.57 8.37 29.81
CA TYR A 612 76.37 9.26 28.95
C TYR A 612 75.96 10.75 28.94
N GLY A 613 75.06 11.16 29.85
CA GLY A 613 74.56 12.53 29.93
C GLY A 613 73.98 13.01 28.59
N ASP A 614 74.24 14.27 28.26
CA ASP A 614 73.82 14.90 27.00
C ASP A 614 74.88 14.84 25.89
N LYS A 615 75.98 14.12 26.10
CA LYS A 615 77.07 14.05 25.10
C LYS A 615 76.63 13.23 23.90
N ASN A 616 76.93 13.72 22.70
CA ASN A 616 76.66 13.01 21.46
C ASN A 616 77.77 11.95 21.20
N PRO A 617 77.42 10.65 21.08
CA PRO A 617 78.38 9.57 20.83
C PRO A 617 79.26 9.79 19.60
N ASP A 618 78.71 10.36 18.53
CA ASP A 618 79.42 10.55 17.25
C ASP A 618 80.49 11.65 17.36
N ASN A 619 80.21 12.69 18.13
CA ASN A 619 81.17 13.78 18.35
C ASN A 619 82.34 13.32 19.22
N GLU A 620 82.08 12.47 20.21
CA GLU A 620 83.11 11.95 21.09
C GLU A 620 83.97 10.88 20.40
N GLU A 621 83.38 10.01 19.59
CA GLU A 621 84.13 9.07 18.75
C GLU A 621 85.03 9.81 17.74
N ARG A 622 84.55 10.90 17.14
CA ARG A 622 85.37 11.76 16.27
C ARG A 622 86.52 12.42 17.04
N ARG A 623 86.29 12.89 18.27
CA ARG A 623 87.33 13.48 19.13
C ARG A 623 88.43 12.46 19.45
N LEU A 624 88.05 11.24 19.83
CA LEU A 624 88.98 10.17 20.18
C LEU A 624 89.75 9.65 18.95
N ASN A 625 89.09 9.47 17.81
CA ASN A 625 89.76 9.11 16.56
C ASN A 625 90.75 10.19 16.09
N LYS A 626 90.39 11.47 16.28
CA LYS A 626 91.31 12.57 16.00
C LYS A 626 92.53 12.54 16.94
N ALA A 627 92.33 12.29 18.23
CA ALA A 627 93.43 12.17 19.19
C ALA A 627 94.38 10.99 18.87
N ILE A 628 93.85 9.88 18.35
CA ILE A 628 94.66 8.76 17.84
C ILE A 628 95.45 9.18 16.60
N SER A 629 94.80 9.82 15.62
CA SER A 629 95.48 10.30 14.41
C SER A 629 96.61 11.26 14.75
N ASP A 630 96.35 12.24 15.64
CA ASP A 630 97.34 13.22 16.07
C ASP A 630 98.52 12.54 16.81
N ALA A 631 98.26 11.51 17.62
CA ALA A 631 99.30 10.74 18.31
C ALA A 631 100.10 9.82 17.37
N GLU A 632 99.45 9.15 16.42
CA GLU A 632 100.11 8.33 15.39
C GLU A 632 100.99 9.17 14.47
N ASP A 633 100.53 10.36 14.10
CA ASP A 633 101.32 11.31 13.31
C ASP A 633 102.53 11.82 14.10
N ALA A 634 102.37 12.10 15.40
CA ALA A 634 103.49 12.49 16.27
C ALA A 634 104.50 11.36 16.47
N GLU A 635 104.04 10.11 16.71
CA GLU A 635 104.90 8.92 16.79
C GLU A 635 105.65 8.71 15.47
N LYS A 636 104.97 8.84 14.33
CA LYS A 636 105.59 8.71 13.00
C LYS A 636 106.68 9.76 12.80
N GLN A 637 106.42 11.03 13.12
CA GLN A 637 107.41 12.10 13.02
C GLN A 637 108.64 11.85 13.92
N VAL A 638 108.44 11.40 15.16
CA VAL A 638 109.54 11.08 16.08
C VAL A 638 110.30 9.83 15.61
N ARG A 639 109.62 8.81 15.08
CA ARG A 639 110.24 7.59 14.53
C ARG A 639 111.07 7.90 13.29
N GLU A 640 110.55 8.71 12.37
CA GLU A 640 111.30 9.19 11.21
C GLU A 640 112.55 9.95 11.66
N ARG A 641 112.43 10.83 12.66
CA ARG A 641 113.57 11.61 13.19
C ARG A 641 114.60 10.76 13.94
N HIS A 642 114.18 9.75 14.70
CA HIS A 642 115.07 8.77 15.31
C HIS A 642 115.83 7.98 14.25
N ASN A 643 115.13 7.44 13.24
CA ASN A 643 115.75 6.68 12.16
C ASN A 643 116.72 7.55 11.35
N GLU A 644 116.34 8.80 11.07
CA GLU A 644 117.22 9.77 10.42
C GLU A 644 118.49 10.03 11.24
N LEU A 645 118.39 10.26 12.55
CA LEU A 645 119.56 10.54 13.41
C LEU A 645 120.45 9.31 13.57
N GLN A 646 119.86 8.13 13.73
CA GLN A 646 120.58 6.86 13.79
C GLN A 646 121.31 6.57 12.48
N GLN A 647 120.68 6.85 11.34
CA GLN A 647 121.29 6.73 10.03
C GLN A 647 122.38 7.79 9.83
N LYS A 648 122.16 9.04 10.26
CA LYS A 648 123.16 10.12 10.22
C LYS A 648 124.39 9.78 11.04
N TRP A 649 124.26 9.21 12.25
CA TRP A 649 125.39 8.77 13.06
C TRP A 649 126.19 7.64 12.40
N ASN A 650 125.52 6.61 11.88
CA ASN A 650 126.17 5.52 11.16
C ASN A 650 126.87 6.01 9.88
N THR A 651 126.25 6.95 9.18
CA THR A 651 126.78 7.54 7.94
C THR A 651 127.98 8.43 8.23
N ALA A 652 127.90 9.32 9.21
CA ALA A 652 129.01 10.18 9.67
C ALA A 652 130.26 9.36 10.03
N LYS A 653 130.08 8.26 10.77
CA LYS A 653 131.15 7.32 11.15
C LYS A 653 131.84 6.69 9.94
N ALA A 654 131.07 6.20 8.96
CA ALA A 654 131.61 5.64 7.72
C ALA A 654 132.19 6.71 6.79
N HIS A 655 131.66 7.93 6.85
CA HIS A 655 132.06 9.07 6.04
C HIS A 655 133.44 9.60 6.46
N ALA A 656 133.72 9.71 7.76
CA ALA A 656 135.03 10.09 8.28
C ALA A 656 136.17 9.17 7.78
N GLU A 657 135.95 7.85 7.75
CA GLU A 657 136.93 6.88 7.23
C GLU A 657 137.15 7.01 5.71
N SER A 658 136.10 7.34 4.96
CA SER A 658 136.16 7.50 3.50
C SER A 658 136.82 8.81 3.06
N LEU A 659 136.51 9.92 3.75
CA LEU A 659 137.05 11.26 3.49
C LEU A 659 138.58 11.30 3.53
N LYS A 660 139.16 10.63 4.53
CA LYS A 660 140.63 10.50 4.71
C LYS A 660 141.35 9.96 3.47
N LYS A 661 140.69 9.06 2.74
CA LYS A 661 141.22 8.36 1.56
C LYS A 661 141.04 9.15 0.25
N ARG A 662 140.07 10.07 0.19
CA ARG A 662 139.72 10.85 -1.01
C ARG A 662 140.58 12.10 -1.16
N ILE A 663 140.98 12.74 -0.06
CA ILE A 663 141.81 13.95 -0.06
C ILE A 663 143.17 13.70 -0.73
N GLU A 664 143.82 12.57 -0.44
CA GLU A 664 145.14 12.20 -0.98
C GLU A 664 145.15 11.99 -2.51
N LEU A 665 144.00 11.71 -3.13
CA LEU A 665 143.91 11.39 -4.55
C LEU A 665 143.58 12.59 -5.47
N ARG A 666 142.98 13.66 -4.95
CA ARG A 666 142.24 14.67 -5.75
C ARG A 666 143.04 15.96 -6.08
N GLU A 667 144.21 16.12 -5.47
CA GLU A 667 145.08 17.31 -5.59
C GLU A 667 145.68 17.60 -7.00
N PRO A 668 145.93 16.59 -7.87
CA PRO A 668 146.38 16.82 -9.25
C PRO A 668 145.26 17.26 -10.20
N GLU A 669 144.00 16.90 -9.91
CA GLU A 669 142.84 17.02 -10.79
C GLU A 669 142.29 18.47 -10.82
N LEU A 670 142.38 19.15 -9.68
CA LEU A 670 141.90 20.51 -9.43
C LEU A 670 142.60 21.57 -10.32
N ARG A 671 143.91 21.41 -10.54
CA ARG A 671 144.71 22.31 -11.39
C ARG A 671 144.33 22.25 -12.87
N GLY A 672 143.76 21.15 -13.35
CA GLY A 672 143.37 20.97 -14.76
C GLY A 672 142.01 21.58 -15.11
N LEU A 673 141.12 21.74 -14.12
CA LEU A 673 139.77 22.25 -14.33
C LEU A 673 139.72 23.78 -14.37
N GLU A 674 140.61 24.47 -13.63
CA GLU A 674 140.67 25.93 -13.55
C GLU A 674 140.86 26.59 -14.92
N THR A 675 141.70 25.98 -15.76
CA THR A 675 142.03 26.46 -17.10
C THR A 675 140.91 26.25 -18.12
N LYS A 676 140.00 25.29 -17.90
CA LYS A 676 138.91 24.94 -18.84
C LYS A 676 137.69 25.84 -18.69
N PHE A 677 137.38 26.27 -17.46
CA PHE A 677 136.20 27.09 -17.19
C PHE A 677 136.32 28.51 -17.76
N SER A 678 137.51 29.11 -17.68
CA SER A 678 137.82 30.42 -18.27
C SER A 678 137.60 30.49 -19.79
N ALA A 679 137.65 29.36 -20.50
CA ALA A 679 137.43 29.30 -21.95
C ALA A 679 135.93 29.17 -22.34
N ALA A 680 135.04 28.83 -21.41
CA ALA A 680 133.63 28.49 -21.68
C ALA A 680 132.63 29.66 -21.53
N LEU A 681 133.08 30.83 -21.06
CA LEU A 681 132.21 31.99 -20.78
C LEU A 681 131.76 32.75 -22.04
N ALA A 682 132.61 32.85 -23.07
CA ALA A 682 132.37 33.68 -24.26
C ALA A 682 131.17 33.26 -25.18
N PRO A 683 130.86 31.97 -25.43
CA PRO A 683 129.83 31.57 -26.40
C PRO A 683 128.37 31.68 -25.92
N VAL A 684 128.10 31.91 -24.62
CA VAL A 684 126.71 32.00 -24.06
C VAL A 684 126.35 33.45 -23.70
N GLY A 685 127.14 34.42 -24.15
CA GLY A 685 126.81 35.85 -24.06
C GLY A 685 127.14 36.52 -22.72
N PHE A 686 127.93 35.88 -21.84
CA PHE A 686 128.43 36.47 -20.59
C PHE A 686 129.91 36.83 -20.72
N SER A 687 130.28 38.07 -20.39
CA SER A 687 131.64 38.58 -20.63
C SER A 687 132.61 38.40 -19.46
N ASN A 688 132.13 38.02 -18.28
CA ASN A 688 132.91 37.64 -17.09
C ASN A 688 132.05 36.81 -16.11
N GLU A 689 132.66 36.22 -15.07
CA GLU A 689 131.97 35.42 -14.03
C GLU A 689 130.93 36.24 -13.25
N GLU A 690 131.11 37.56 -13.13
CA GLU A 690 130.16 38.46 -12.45
C GLU A 690 128.84 38.68 -13.21
N GLN A 691 128.85 38.74 -14.55
CA GLN A 691 127.62 38.88 -15.35
C GLN A 691 126.76 37.61 -15.38
N PHE A 692 127.38 36.44 -15.19
CA PHE A 692 126.68 35.17 -15.02
C PHE A 692 125.90 35.12 -13.70
N LEU A 693 126.47 35.66 -12.61
CA LEU A 693 125.83 35.69 -11.29
C LEU A 693 124.64 36.67 -11.19
N ALA A 694 124.60 37.71 -12.03
CA ALA A 694 123.53 38.71 -12.03
C ALA A 694 122.20 38.26 -12.70
N ALA A 695 122.19 37.14 -13.42
CA ALA A 695 121.02 36.61 -14.13
C ALA A 695 120.24 35.53 -13.34
N ILE A 696 120.63 35.27 -12.08
CA ILE A 696 120.07 34.22 -11.21
C ILE A 696 118.90 34.78 -10.37
N LEU A 697 117.73 34.14 -10.42
CA LEU A 697 116.55 34.47 -9.59
C LEU A 697 116.38 33.49 -8.40
N PRO A 698 115.93 33.96 -7.21
CA PRO A 698 115.67 33.11 -6.04
C PRO A 698 114.53 32.10 -6.25
N SER A 699 114.60 30.95 -5.58
CA SER A 699 113.64 29.84 -5.78
C SER A 699 112.20 30.15 -5.36
N GLU A 700 112.00 30.98 -4.32
CA GLU A 700 110.67 31.41 -3.84
C GLU A 700 109.95 32.33 -4.83
N ALA A 701 110.63 33.34 -5.36
CA ALA A 701 110.07 34.24 -6.38
C ALA A 701 109.72 33.48 -7.69
N ARG A 702 110.45 32.40 -7.98
CA ARG A 702 110.13 31.48 -9.10
C ARG A 702 108.90 30.61 -8.79
N ALA A 703 108.72 30.18 -7.54
CA ALA A 703 107.61 29.33 -7.12
C ALA A 703 106.26 30.09 -7.09
N GLU A 704 106.23 31.34 -6.61
CA GLU A 704 105.01 32.18 -6.60
C GLU A 704 104.51 32.47 -8.02
N LEU A 705 105.40 32.87 -8.94
CA LEU A 705 105.04 33.09 -10.34
C LEU A 705 104.58 31.80 -11.05
N THR A 706 105.05 30.63 -10.59
CA THR A 706 104.60 29.32 -11.09
C THR A 706 103.22 28.94 -10.55
N ALA A 707 102.90 29.29 -9.30
CA ALA A 707 101.60 29.00 -8.68
C ALA A 707 100.46 29.83 -9.29
N THR A 708 100.68 31.14 -9.51
CA THR A 708 99.69 32.03 -10.15
C THR A 708 99.43 31.65 -11.60
N ALA A 709 100.45 31.16 -12.33
CA ALA A 709 100.26 30.61 -13.67
C ALA A 709 99.34 29.38 -13.67
N LYS A 710 99.42 28.54 -12.62
CA LYS A 710 98.66 27.30 -12.51
C LYS A 710 97.17 27.52 -12.18
N ASP A 711 96.84 28.45 -11.29
CA ASP A 711 95.45 28.78 -10.92
C ASP A 711 94.62 29.30 -12.12
N LEU A 712 95.23 30.19 -12.91
CA LEU A 712 94.59 30.74 -14.12
C LEU A 712 94.34 29.65 -15.19
N ASP A 713 95.27 28.70 -15.34
CA ASP A 713 95.13 27.57 -16.26
C ASP A 713 94.03 26.56 -15.80
N GLU A 714 93.88 26.34 -14.48
CA GLU A 714 92.85 25.45 -13.90
C GLU A 714 91.43 26.03 -14.07
N ARG A 715 91.23 27.33 -13.77
CA ARG A 715 89.94 28.01 -13.94
C ARG A 715 89.50 28.08 -15.41
N GLN A 716 90.44 28.25 -16.34
CA GLN A 716 90.15 28.25 -17.78
C GLN A 716 89.67 26.87 -18.24
N THR A 717 90.25 25.80 -17.68
CA THR A 717 89.91 24.42 -18.02
C THR A 717 88.52 24.02 -17.51
N GLU A 718 88.17 24.41 -16.28
CA GLU A 718 86.86 24.10 -15.67
C GLU A 718 85.70 24.77 -16.43
N LEU A 719 85.83 26.05 -16.75
CA LEU A 719 84.76 26.83 -17.38
C LEU A 719 84.51 26.35 -18.83
N LYS A 720 85.59 25.94 -19.53
CA LYS A 720 85.52 25.29 -20.85
C LYS A 720 84.83 23.92 -20.79
N ALA A 721 85.03 23.14 -19.73
CA ALA A 721 84.39 21.85 -19.56
C ALA A 721 82.87 21.98 -19.31
N ARG A 722 82.43 22.92 -18.46
CA ARG A 722 81.01 23.18 -18.19
C ARG A 722 80.25 23.65 -19.42
N ARG A 723 80.83 24.57 -20.20
CA ARG A 723 80.23 25.03 -21.45
C ARG A 723 80.07 23.88 -22.46
N LYS A 724 81.10 23.03 -22.59
CA LYS A 724 81.06 21.86 -23.48
C LYS A 724 79.99 20.83 -23.08
N ASP A 725 79.75 20.61 -21.78
CA ASP A 725 78.65 19.74 -21.28
C ASP A 725 77.27 20.28 -21.71
N ARG A 726 77.01 21.59 -21.55
CA ARG A 726 75.72 22.19 -21.94
C ARG A 726 75.52 22.22 -23.45
N GLU A 727 76.56 22.53 -24.22
CA GLU A 727 76.54 22.45 -25.68
C GLU A 727 76.26 21.01 -26.16
N MET A 728 76.82 20.00 -25.49
CA MET A 728 76.57 18.58 -25.82
C MET A 728 75.14 18.14 -25.50
N ARG A 729 74.57 18.59 -24.37
CA ARG A 729 73.16 18.33 -24.02
C ARG A 729 72.20 19.01 -25.00
N LEU A 730 72.47 20.26 -25.37
CA LEU A 730 71.69 20.96 -26.40
C LEU A 730 71.77 20.22 -27.74
N ALA A 731 72.94 19.77 -28.16
CA ALA A 731 73.11 19.00 -29.39
C ALA A 731 72.36 17.65 -29.35
N THR A 732 72.33 16.99 -28.19
CA THR A 732 71.61 15.74 -27.98
C THR A 732 70.09 15.95 -28.06
N GLU A 733 69.57 16.99 -27.39
CA GLU A 733 68.14 17.31 -27.44
C GLU A 733 67.69 17.81 -28.82
N MET A 734 68.51 18.61 -29.52
CA MET A 734 68.22 19.04 -30.90
C MET A 734 68.28 17.88 -31.91
N ALA A 735 69.07 16.85 -31.65
CA ALA A 735 69.12 15.66 -32.50
C ALA A 735 67.85 14.79 -32.41
N ARG A 736 67.04 14.93 -31.35
CA ARG A 736 65.79 14.17 -31.17
C ARG A 736 64.67 14.58 -32.13
N LYS A 737 64.72 15.79 -32.70
CA LYS A 737 63.80 16.32 -33.73
C LYS A 737 62.32 15.95 -33.47
N VAL A 738 61.82 16.25 -32.27
CA VAL A 738 60.47 15.82 -31.83
C VAL A 738 59.38 16.54 -32.64
N THR A 739 59.62 17.78 -33.09
CA THR A 739 58.69 18.54 -33.93
C THR A 739 59.42 19.62 -34.73
N ASP A 740 58.85 20.00 -35.88
CA ASP A 740 59.31 21.12 -36.72
C ASP A 740 58.50 22.41 -36.48
N LYS A 741 57.43 22.34 -35.66
CA LYS A 741 56.55 23.47 -35.34
C LYS A 741 57.10 24.31 -34.18
N SER A 742 56.78 25.59 -34.17
CA SER A 742 57.20 26.50 -33.09
C SER A 742 56.29 26.40 -31.87
N LEU A 743 56.76 26.92 -30.71
CA LEU A 743 55.96 26.99 -29.48
C LEU A 743 54.68 27.82 -29.70
N GLU A 744 54.79 28.91 -30.47
CA GLU A 744 53.67 29.83 -30.81
C GLU A 744 52.59 29.17 -31.69
N GLU A 745 52.94 28.15 -32.48
CA GLU A 745 52.00 27.37 -33.28
C GLU A 745 51.35 26.22 -32.49
N LEU A 746 52.08 25.65 -31.53
CA LEU A 746 51.67 24.48 -30.76
C LEU A 746 50.80 24.83 -29.55
N GLU A 747 51.02 25.97 -28.89
CA GLU A 747 50.22 26.39 -27.72
C GLU A 747 48.72 26.61 -28.05
N PRO A 748 48.33 27.27 -29.16
CA PRO A 748 46.93 27.38 -29.57
C PRO A 748 46.33 26.03 -29.96
N GLN A 749 47.08 25.18 -30.66
CA GLN A 749 46.66 23.83 -31.06
C GLN A 749 46.44 22.95 -29.83
N PHE A 750 47.31 23.04 -28.82
CA PHE A 750 47.16 22.31 -27.55
C PHE A 750 45.86 22.70 -26.84
N LYS A 751 45.56 24.00 -26.79
CA LYS A 751 44.33 24.52 -26.16
C LYS A 751 43.06 24.13 -26.91
N GLU A 752 43.07 24.18 -28.23
CA GLU A 752 41.95 23.72 -29.07
C GLU A 752 41.68 22.21 -28.87
N GLN A 753 42.73 21.38 -28.78
CA GLN A 753 42.60 19.95 -28.54
C GLN A 753 42.14 19.63 -27.11
N GLU A 754 42.50 20.46 -26.12
CA GLU A 754 42.00 20.37 -24.75
C GLU A 754 40.49 20.59 -24.67
N ASP A 755 39.99 21.65 -25.31
CA ASP A 755 38.56 21.97 -25.34
C ASP A 755 37.76 20.87 -26.07
N ASN A 756 38.25 20.39 -27.22
CA ASN A 756 37.61 19.30 -27.95
C ASN A 756 37.59 17.98 -27.15
N LEU A 757 38.64 17.68 -26.39
CA LEU A 757 38.67 16.52 -25.48
C LEU A 757 37.65 16.65 -24.34
N ARG A 758 37.48 17.87 -23.80
CA ARG A 758 36.49 18.13 -22.75
C ARG A 758 35.07 17.89 -23.28
N ASP A 759 34.73 18.51 -24.40
CA ASP A 759 33.39 18.41 -24.99
C ASP A 759 33.04 16.96 -25.38
N LEU A 760 34.01 16.22 -25.91
CA LEU A 760 33.83 14.81 -26.27
C LEU A 760 33.63 13.92 -25.03
N ARG A 761 34.33 14.19 -23.93
CA ARG A 761 34.15 13.48 -22.65
C ARG A 761 32.77 13.75 -22.04
N ASP A 762 32.27 14.97 -22.14
CA ASP A 762 30.92 15.33 -21.67
C ASP A 762 29.84 14.57 -22.46
N ILE A 763 29.99 14.46 -23.78
CA ILE A 763 29.09 13.66 -24.64
C ILE A 763 29.14 12.18 -24.25
N ILE A 764 30.33 11.61 -24.05
CA ILE A 764 30.51 10.21 -23.62
C ILE A 764 29.86 9.98 -22.25
N ALA A 765 30.01 10.92 -21.32
CA ALA A 765 29.38 10.85 -20.00
C ALA A 765 27.84 10.84 -20.11
N GLY A 766 27.26 11.71 -20.94
CA GLY A 766 25.82 11.74 -21.20
C GLY A 766 25.29 10.44 -21.81
N LEU A 767 26.00 9.84 -22.77
CA LEU A 767 25.62 8.56 -23.38
C LEU A 767 25.75 7.39 -22.39
N LYS A 768 26.82 7.35 -21.58
CA LYS A 768 26.97 6.35 -20.51
C LYS A 768 25.85 6.45 -19.48
N HIS A 769 25.46 7.66 -19.10
CA HIS A 769 24.38 7.87 -18.15
C HIS A 769 23.05 7.31 -18.67
N LYS A 770 22.70 7.58 -19.94
CA LYS A 770 21.50 7.03 -20.59
C LYS A 770 21.47 5.51 -20.61
N ILE A 771 22.59 4.85 -20.95
CA ILE A 771 22.68 3.37 -20.90
C ILE A 771 22.51 2.85 -19.47
N SER A 772 23.15 3.52 -18.50
CA SER A 772 23.06 3.13 -17.08
C SER A 772 21.65 3.30 -16.51
N GLU A 773 20.94 4.37 -16.87
CA GLU A 773 19.54 4.56 -16.47
C GLU A 773 18.62 3.51 -17.07
N ASN A 774 18.85 3.15 -18.35
CA ASN A 774 18.11 2.08 -19.00
C ASN A 774 18.35 0.71 -18.34
N ALA A 775 19.60 0.41 -17.99
CA ALA A 775 19.94 -0.81 -17.26
C ALA A 775 19.26 -0.87 -15.88
N ALA A 776 19.26 0.24 -15.13
CA ALA A 776 18.56 0.34 -13.86
C ALA A 776 17.03 0.22 -14.02
N ALA A 777 16.46 0.79 -15.08
CA ALA A 777 15.04 0.65 -15.40
C ALA A 777 14.67 -0.81 -15.70
N LYS A 778 15.49 -1.53 -16.47
CA LYS A 778 15.30 -2.96 -16.75
C LYS A 778 15.36 -3.82 -15.49
N GLU A 779 16.30 -3.56 -14.58
CA GLU A 779 16.40 -4.35 -13.35
C GLU A 779 15.19 -4.10 -12.43
N ARG A 780 14.71 -2.84 -12.31
CA ARG A 780 13.46 -2.53 -11.60
C ARG A 780 12.25 -3.25 -12.19
N ILE A 781 12.13 -3.29 -13.52
CA ILE A 781 11.06 -4.05 -14.20
C ILE A 781 11.19 -5.54 -13.89
N LYS A 782 12.39 -6.11 -13.95
CA LYS A 782 12.65 -7.53 -13.71
C LYS A 782 12.31 -7.95 -12.28
N GLU A 783 12.67 -7.14 -11.29
CA GLU A 783 12.28 -7.36 -9.88
C GLU A 783 10.74 -7.36 -9.72
N LYS A 784 10.07 -6.39 -10.35
CA LYS A 784 8.60 -6.30 -10.33
C LYS A 784 7.93 -7.42 -11.14
N HIS A 785 8.56 -7.91 -12.21
CA HIS A 785 8.04 -9.01 -13.02
C HIS A 785 7.97 -10.31 -12.22
N ALA A 786 8.96 -10.58 -11.38
CA ALA A 786 8.93 -11.74 -10.49
C ALA A 786 7.73 -11.67 -9.51
N ALA A 787 7.43 -10.48 -8.97
CA ALA A 787 6.26 -10.26 -8.12
C ALA A 787 4.95 -10.39 -8.91
N ILE A 788 4.88 -9.86 -10.14
CA ILE A 788 3.73 -10.02 -11.04
C ILE A 788 3.49 -11.50 -11.36
N ASP A 789 4.53 -12.27 -11.67
CA ASP A 789 4.39 -13.69 -12.02
C ASP A 789 4.01 -14.55 -10.81
N ALA A 790 4.53 -14.23 -9.62
CA ALA A 790 4.05 -14.83 -8.37
C ALA A 790 2.57 -14.51 -8.13
N GLN A 791 2.18 -13.25 -8.32
CA GLN A 791 0.79 -12.81 -8.15
C GLN A 791 -0.13 -13.44 -9.21
N LYS A 792 0.31 -13.61 -10.46
CA LYS A 792 -0.45 -14.33 -11.50
C LYS A 792 -0.73 -15.78 -11.10
N LYS A 793 0.22 -16.48 -10.47
CA LYS A 793 -0.01 -17.84 -9.95
C LYS A 793 -1.06 -17.85 -8.85
N GLU A 794 -1.01 -16.87 -7.96
CA GLU A 794 -2.00 -16.72 -6.89
C GLU A 794 -3.39 -16.38 -7.45
N CYS A 795 -3.47 -15.44 -8.39
CA CYS A 795 -4.71 -15.15 -9.13
C CYS A 795 -5.24 -16.40 -9.81
N SER A 796 -4.41 -17.16 -10.53
CA SER A 796 -4.84 -18.40 -11.19
C SER A 796 -5.37 -19.44 -10.20
N ARG A 797 -4.81 -19.53 -8.99
CA ARG A 797 -5.33 -20.41 -7.93
C ARG A 797 -6.74 -19.98 -7.50
N TRP A 798 -6.94 -18.68 -7.29
CA TRP A 798 -8.24 -18.14 -6.90
C TRP A 798 -9.25 -18.09 -8.05
N ASP A 799 -8.81 -17.93 -9.30
CA ASP A 799 -9.63 -18.08 -10.51
C ASP A 799 -10.20 -19.51 -10.55
N ASN A 800 -9.34 -20.52 -10.44
CA ASN A 800 -9.77 -21.93 -10.43
C ASN A 800 -10.73 -22.23 -9.27
N LEU A 801 -10.45 -21.70 -8.07
CA LEU A 801 -11.30 -21.91 -6.90
C LEU A 801 -12.65 -21.17 -7.05
N HIS A 802 -12.63 -19.96 -7.61
CA HIS A 802 -13.82 -19.19 -7.92
C HIS A 802 -14.68 -19.89 -8.98
N ASP A 803 -14.06 -20.43 -10.02
CA ASP A 803 -14.70 -21.22 -11.07
C ASP A 803 -15.33 -22.52 -10.54
N LEU A 804 -14.81 -23.09 -9.46
CA LEU A 804 -15.38 -24.29 -8.85
C LEU A 804 -16.51 -23.95 -7.86
N ILE A 805 -16.25 -23.07 -6.90
CA ILE A 805 -17.13 -22.88 -5.73
C ILE A 805 -17.50 -21.42 -5.45
N GLY A 806 -16.82 -20.46 -6.07
CA GLY A 806 -17.05 -19.05 -5.78
C GLY A 806 -18.27 -18.47 -6.51
N SER A 807 -19.04 -17.68 -5.79
CA SER A 807 -20.15 -16.88 -6.34
C SER A 807 -20.46 -15.72 -5.40
N SER A 808 -20.86 -14.58 -5.96
CA SER A 808 -21.18 -13.37 -5.20
C SER A 808 -22.40 -13.52 -4.29
N ASP A 809 -23.31 -14.44 -4.62
CA ASP A 809 -24.55 -14.72 -3.91
C ASP A 809 -24.49 -16.00 -3.05
N GLY A 810 -23.33 -16.65 -2.98
CA GLY A 810 -23.11 -17.86 -2.20
C GLY A 810 -23.74 -19.13 -2.79
N LYS A 811 -24.49 -19.03 -3.90
CA LYS A 811 -25.32 -20.13 -4.42
C LYS A 811 -24.51 -21.33 -4.89
N LYS A 812 -23.35 -21.10 -5.51
CA LYS A 812 -22.62 -22.15 -6.25
C LYS A 812 -22.16 -23.30 -5.36
N TYR A 813 -21.43 -23.01 -4.28
CA TYR A 813 -20.97 -24.06 -3.37
C TYR A 813 -22.09 -24.60 -2.49
N ARG A 814 -23.02 -23.71 -2.08
CA ARG A 814 -24.19 -24.09 -1.29
C ARG A 814 -25.04 -25.13 -2.03
N ASN A 815 -25.44 -24.87 -3.27
CA ASN A 815 -26.30 -25.77 -4.03
C ASN A 815 -25.61 -27.12 -4.27
N PHE A 816 -24.29 -27.14 -4.43
CA PHE A 816 -23.52 -28.38 -4.53
C PHE A 816 -23.56 -29.19 -3.22
N ALA A 817 -23.26 -28.56 -2.07
CA ALA A 817 -23.31 -29.22 -0.77
C ALA A 817 -24.73 -29.67 -0.38
N GLN A 818 -25.74 -28.85 -0.71
CA GLN A 818 -27.15 -29.19 -0.50
C GLN A 818 -27.59 -30.33 -1.41
N GLY A 819 -27.13 -30.40 -2.66
CA GLY A 819 -27.42 -31.52 -3.56
C GLY A 819 -26.94 -32.86 -2.99
N LEU A 820 -25.74 -32.90 -2.40
CA LEU A 820 -25.23 -34.09 -1.71
C LEU A 820 -26.06 -34.44 -0.48
N THR A 821 -26.50 -33.44 0.28
CA THR A 821 -27.31 -33.65 1.48
C THR A 821 -28.74 -34.08 1.14
N PHE A 822 -29.29 -33.53 0.07
CA PHE A 822 -30.58 -33.91 -0.50
C PHE A 822 -30.53 -35.36 -1.00
N GLU A 823 -29.44 -35.79 -1.62
CA GLU A 823 -29.22 -37.19 -2.02
C GLU A 823 -29.21 -38.15 -0.81
N MET A 824 -28.56 -37.75 0.29
CA MET A 824 -28.60 -38.53 1.54
C MET A 824 -30.01 -38.61 2.12
N MET A 825 -30.77 -37.51 2.11
CA MET A 825 -32.16 -37.48 2.54
C MET A 825 -33.04 -38.41 1.68
N ILE A 826 -32.89 -38.38 0.36
CA ILE A 826 -33.59 -39.27 -0.57
C ILE A 826 -33.28 -40.73 -0.25
N GLY A 827 -32.02 -41.06 0.06
CA GLY A 827 -31.63 -42.41 0.49
C GLY A 827 -32.35 -42.87 1.76
N HIS A 828 -32.49 -41.99 2.76
CA HIS A 828 -33.28 -42.29 3.96
C HIS A 828 -34.78 -42.39 3.67
N ALA A 829 -35.31 -41.48 2.85
CA ALA A 829 -36.72 -41.49 2.45
C ALA A 829 -37.09 -42.75 1.68
N ASN A 830 -36.22 -43.24 0.77
CA ASN A 830 -36.44 -44.48 0.03
C ASN A 830 -36.49 -45.72 0.93
N ARG A 831 -35.73 -45.75 2.03
CA ARG A 831 -35.80 -46.87 2.99
C ARG A 831 -37.13 -46.91 3.73
N GLU A 832 -37.71 -45.75 4.03
CA GLU A 832 -39.04 -45.67 4.64
C GLU A 832 -40.14 -45.90 3.61
N LEU A 833 -39.96 -45.37 2.39
CA LEU A 833 -40.90 -45.58 1.28
C LEU A 833 -41.03 -47.06 0.93
N GLN A 834 -39.92 -47.80 0.87
CA GLN A 834 -39.90 -49.24 0.58
C GLN A 834 -40.68 -50.08 1.60
N LYS A 835 -40.83 -49.60 2.84
CA LYS A 835 -41.67 -50.26 3.86
C LYS A 835 -43.17 -50.05 3.60
N MET A 836 -43.54 -48.95 2.94
CA MET A 836 -44.94 -48.58 2.66
C MET A 836 -45.39 -49.01 1.26
N THR A 837 -44.50 -48.97 0.26
CA THR A 837 -44.77 -49.38 -1.12
C THR A 837 -43.48 -49.75 -1.85
N ASP A 838 -43.52 -50.79 -2.67
CA ASP A 838 -42.42 -51.22 -3.55
C ASP A 838 -42.49 -50.60 -4.95
N ARG A 839 -43.57 -49.88 -5.27
CA ARG A 839 -43.85 -49.33 -6.60
C ARG A 839 -42.93 -48.16 -6.95
N TYR A 840 -42.57 -47.32 -5.99
CA TYR A 840 -41.89 -46.04 -6.23
C TYR A 840 -40.49 -45.98 -5.61
N LEU A 841 -39.55 -45.42 -6.39
CA LEU A 841 -38.21 -45.06 -5.91
C LEU A 841 -37.95 -43.59 -6.21
N LEU A 842 -37.54 -42.84 -5.20
CA LEU A 842 -37.21 -41.42 -5.34
C LEU A 842 -35.77 -41.27 -5.83
N ILE A 843 -35.57 -40.40 -6.83
CA ILE A 843 -34.25 -40.04 -7.34
C ILE A 843 -34.16 -38.51 -7.49
N ARG A 844 -32.96 -37.96 -7.38
CA ARG A 844 -32.74 -36.54 -7.69
C ARG A 844 -32.62 -36.34 -9.20
N ASP A 845 -32.94 -35.13 -9.66
CA ASP A 845 -32.65 -34.73 -11.03
C ASP A 845 -31.14 -34.55 -11.25
N GLU A 846 -30.63 -34.96 -12.41
CA GLU A 846 -29.20 -34.85 -12.76
C GLU A 846 -28.80 -33.41 -13.08
N THR A 847 -29.73 -32.62 -13.64
CA THR A 847 -29.50 -31.23 -14.06
C THR A 847 -29.85 -30.24 -12.95
N GLN A 848 -30.82 -30.57 -12.09
CA GLN A 848 -31.23 -29.76 -10.95
C GLN A 848 -31.08 -30.54 -9.64
N PRO A 849 -29.95 -30.42 -8.92
CA PRO A 849 -29.63 -31.25 -7.75
C PRO A 849 -30.62 -31.18 -6.58
N LEU A 850 -31.52 -30.20 -6.56
CA LEU A 850 -32.56 -29.98 -5.55
C LEU A 850 -33.98 -30.30 -6.06
N GLU A 851 -34.11 -30.89 -7.25
CA GLU A 851 -35.36 -31.43 -7.77
C GLU A 851 -35.46 -32.95 -7.58
N LEU A 852 -36.70 -33.42 -7.41
CA LEU A 852 -37.03 -34.79 -7.08
C LEU A 852 -37.92 -35.40 -8.17
N ASN A 853 -37.50 -36.54 -8.68
CA ASN A 853 -38.23 -37.38 -9.60
C ASN A 853 -38.55 -38.73 -8.96
N VAL A 854 -39.54 -39.43 -9.49
CA VAL A 854 -39.94 -40.77 -9.06
C VAL A 854 -39.76 -41.75 -10.20
N VAL A 855 -39.20 -42.91 -9.90
CA VAL A 855 -39.12 -44.07 -10.79
C VAL A 855 -40.28 -44.99 -10.47
N ASP A 856 -41.17 -45.23 -11.44
CA ASP A 856 -42.27 -46.20 -11.29
C ASP A 856 -41.81 -47.59 -11.75
N SER A 857 -41.60 -48.49 -10.78
CA SER A 857 -41.14 -49.87 -11.03
C SER A 857 -42.20 -50.72 -11.74
N TYR A 858 -43.48 -50.36 -11.65
CA TYR A 858 -44.57 -51.08 -12.31
C TYR A 858 -44.77 -50.62 -13.75
N GLN A 859 -44.11 -49.54 -14.16
CA GLN A 859 -44.07 -49.03 -15.52
C GLN A 859 -42.67 -49.12 -16.12
N ALA A 860 -42.01 -50.27 -15.92
CA ALA A 860 -40.69 -50.58 -16.47
C ALA A 860 -39.59 -49.55 -16.14
N GLY A 861 -39.70 -48.86 -14.99
CA GLY A 861 -38.70 -47.89 -14.54
C GLY A 861 -38.84 -46.49 -15.16
N GLU A 862 -40.04 -46.10 -15.60
CA GLU A 862 -40.29 -44.76 -16.14
C GLU A 862 -40.04 -43.67 -15.09
N ILE A 863 -39.25 -42.65 -15.44
CA ILE A 863 -38.93 -41.52 -14.57
C ILE A 863 -39.97 -40.41 -14.79
N ARG A 864 -40.66 -40.01 -13.72
CA ARG A 864 -41.68 -38.96 -13.74
C ARG A 864 -41.40 -37.89 -12.70
N SER A 865 -41.82 -36.67 -13.02
CA SER A 865 -41.80 -35.58 -12.04
C SER A 865 -42.79 -35.88 -10.91
N THR A 866 -42.38 -35.58 -9.68
CA THR A 866 -43.20 -35.65 -8.46
C THR A 866 -44.46 -34.79 -8.51
N LYS A 867 -44.52 -33.82 -9.43
CA LYS A 867 -45.70 -32.96 -9.66
C LYS A 867 -46.90 -33.71 -10.27
N ASN A 868 -46.68 -34.89 -10.85
CA ASN A 868 -47.70 -35.65 -11.59
C ASN A 868 -48.25 -36.88 -10.81
N LEU A 869 -48.00 -36.97 -9.50
CA LEU A 869 -48.48 -38.06 -8.64
C LEU A 869 -49.93 -37.85 -8.20
N SER A 870 -50.68 -38.93 -7.94
CA SER A 870 -52.04 -38.83 -7.38
C SER A 870 -52.03 -38.39 -5.91
N GLY A 871 -53.19 -37.98 -5.37
CA GLY A 871 -53.30 -37.45 -4.00
C GLY A 871 -52.81 -38.41 -2.90
N GLY A 872 -53.09 -39.72 -3.03
CA GLY A 872 -52.60 -40.75 -2.10
C GLY A 872 -51.11 -41.03 -2.26
N GLU A 873 -50.61 -41.09 -3.50
CA GLU A 873 -49.19 -41.34 -3.79
C GLU A 873 -48.29 -40.17 -3.35
N SER A 874 -48.77 -38.94 -3.57
CA SER A 874 -48.11 -37.71 -3.09
C SER A 874 -48.03 -37.67 -1.57
N PHE A 875 -49.05 -38.18 -0.86
CA PHE A 875 -49.04 -38.28 0.60
C PHE A 875 -47.99 -39.28 1.10
N ILE A 876 -47.90 -40.48 0.52
CA ILE A 876 -46.90 -41.50 0.90
C ILE A 876 -45.48 -40.99 0.64
N VAL A 877 -45.24 -40.36 -0.51
CA VAL A 877 -43.92 -39.78 -0.85
C VAL A 877 -43.55 -38.65 0.12
N SER A 878 -44.50 -37.77 0.43
CA SER A 878 -44.30 -36.68 1.40
C SER A 878 -44.02 -37.19 2.82
N LEU A 879 -44.76 -38.21 3.26
CA LEU A 879 -44.56 -38.87 4.55
C LEU A 879 -43.17 -39.51 4.63
N SER A 880 -42.78 -40.27 3.60
CA SER A 880 -41.48 -40.94 3.54
C SER A 880 -40.31 -39.95 3.54
N LEU A 881 -40.44 -38.80 2.88
CA LEU A 881 -39.46 -37.72 2.92
C LEU A 881 -39.39 -37.04 4.29
N ALA A 882 -40.53 -36.77 4.93
CA ALA A 882 -40.57 -36.19 6.28
C ALA A 882 -39.90 -37.13 7.31
N LEU A 883 -40.11 -38.43 7.18
CA LEU A 883 -39.44 -39.44 7.99
C LEU A 883 -37.94 -39.54 7.69
N GLY A 884 -37.55 -39.49 6.41
CA GLY A 884 -36.15 -39.47 5.99
C GLY A 884 -35.39 -38.25 6.52
N LEU A 885 -36.02 -37.08 6.51
CA LEU A 885 -35.50 -35.84 7.08
C LEU A 885 -35.34 -35.93 8.61
N SER A 886 -36.31 -36.54 9.29
CA SER A 886 -36.28 -36.77 10.74
C SER A 886 -35.12 -37.69 11.18
N HIS A 887 -34.64 -38.59 10.31
CA HIS A 887 -33.42 -39.36 10.57
C HIS A 887 -32.14 -38.54 10.35
N MET A 888 -32.14 -37.65 9.36
CA MET A 888 -30.97 -36.83 8.99
C MET A 888 -30.67 -35.72 10.01
N ALA A 889 -31.70 -35.09 10.58
CA ALA A 889 -31.56 -33.97 11.52
C ALA A 889 -30.91 -34.36 12.87
N SER A 890 -30.94 -35.65 13.22
CA SER A 890 -30.49 -36.20 14.52
C SER A 890 -29.05 -35.87 14.96
N LYS A 891 -28.17 -35.40 14.07
CA LYS A 891 -26.77 -35.05 14.39
C LYS A 891 -26.54 -33.60 14.84
N ASN A 892 -27.32 -32.62 14.35
CA ASN A 892 -27.11 -31.20 14.66
C ASN A 892 -28.38 -30.48 15.19
N VAL A 893 -29.58 -30.95 14.82
CA VAL A 893 -30.87 -30.37 15.26
C VAL A 893 -31.83 -31.52 15.59
N ARG A 894 -32.04 -31.82 16.88
CA ARG A 894 -33.00 -32.84 17.30
C ARG A 894 -34.43 -32.38 17.03
N VAL A 895 -35.09 -33.01 16.06
CA VAL A 895 -36.54 -32.88 15.85
C VAL A 895 -37.21 -34.06 16.57
N ASP A 896 -37.57 -33.85 17.84
CA ASP A 896 -38.10 -34.90 18.72
C ASP A 896 -39.65 -35.00 18.66
N SER A 897 -40.31 -34.19 17.83
CA SER A 897 -41.78 -34.17 17.71
C SER A 897 -42.26 -33.99 16.27
N LEU A 898 -43.28 -34.76 15.87
CA LEU A 898 -43.88 -34.80 14.54
C LEU A 898 -45.41 -34.72 14.65
N PHE A 899 -46.11 -33.87 13.90
CA PHE A 899 -47.57 -33.71 14.00
C PHE A 899 -48.24 -33.82 12.63
N LEU A 900 -48.88 -34.94 12.34
CA LEU A 900 -49.51 -35.27 11.05
C LEU A 900 -50.97 -34.81 11.00
N ASP A 901 -51.31 -33.88 10.10
CA ASP A 901 -52.67 -33.34 9.92
C ASP A 901 -53.28 -33.72 8.56
N GLU A 902 -54.28 -34.61 8.60
CA GLU A 902 -55.03 -35.15 7.45
C GLU A 902 -54.19 -35.82 6.32
N GLY A 903 -54.85 -36.46 5.34
CA GLY A 903 -54.21 -37.19 4.23
C GLY A 903 -54.25 -38.73 4.35
N PHE A 904 -54.61 -39.26 5.52
CA PHE A 904 -54.88 -40.69 5.70
C PHE A 904 -56.18 -41.17 5.01
N GLY A 905 -57.09 -40.25 4.67
CA GLY A 905 -58.35 -40.57 4.00
C GLY A 905 -58.24 -40.76 2.48
N THR A 906 -57.09 -40.43 1.88
CA THR A 906 -56.81 -40.68 0.45
C THR A 906 -56.00 -41.95 0.22
N LEU A 907 -55.70 -42.69 1.29
CA LEU A 907 -55.03 -43.99 1.25
C LEU A 907 -56.07 -45.11 1.21
N ASP A 908 -55.71 -46.23 0.59
CA ASP A 908 -56.47 -47.48 0.75
C ASP A 908 -56.17 -48.13 2.11
N GLU A 909 -56.98 -49.11 2.51
CA GLU A 909 -56.86 -49.75 3.83
C GLU A 909 -55.50 -50.43 4.06
N GLU A 910 -54.91 -51.04 3.01
CA GLU A 910 -53.60 -51.70 3.10
C GLU A 910 -52.43 -50.70 3.28
N ALA A 911 -52.41 -49.60 2.53
CA ALA A 911 -51.38 -48.57 2.70
C ALA A 911 -51.54 -47.81 4.02
N LEU A 912 -52.77 -47.60 4.48
CA LEU A 912 -53.07 -46.96 5.76
C LEU A 912 -52.50 -47.79 6.93
N ASP A 913 -52.72 -49.10 6.94
CA ASP A 913 -52.22 -49.98 8.00
C ASP A 913 -50.69 -50.01 8.06
N THR A 914 -50.04 -50.10 6.90
CA THR A 914 -48.58 -50.12 6.78
C THR A 914 -47.95 -48.78 7.23
N ALA A 915 -48.60 -47.66 6.89
CA ALA A 915 -48.19 -46.34 7.37
C ALA A 915 -48.31 -46.22 8.90
N LEU A 916 -49.38 -46.75 9.50
CA LEU A 916 -49.59 -46.74 10.95
C LEU A 916 -48.57 -47.60 11.70
N GLU A 917 -48.20 -48.78 11.17
CA GLU A 917 -47.14 -49.61 11.75
C GLU A 917 -45.78 -48.91 11.74
N THR A 918 -45.47 -48.23 10.64
CA THR A 918 -44.22 -47.46 10.49
C THR A 918 -44.16 -46.30 11.50
N LEU A 919 -45.28 -45.60 11.71
CA LEU A 919 -45.40 -44.53 12.71
C LEU A 919 -45.28 -45.06 14.14
N ALA A 920 -45.85 -46.23 14.44
CA ALA A 920 -45.73 -46.86 15.76
C ALA A 920 -44.27 -47.26 16.07
N GLY A 921 -43.51 -47.73 15.06
CA GLY A 921 -42.08 -48.03 15.22
C GLY A 921 -41.25 -46.80 15.62
N LEU A 922 -41.52 -45.64 15.02
CA LEU A 922 -40.83 -44.39 15.34
C LEU A 922 -41.14 -43.84 16.73
N GLN A 923 -42.32 -44.15 17.28
CA GLN A 923 -42.65 -43.83 18.67
C GLN A 923 -41.76 -44.61 19.66
N GLN A 924 -41.38 -45.85 19.33
CA GLN A 924 -40.46 -46.66 20.16
C GLN A 924 -39.03 -46.10 20.17
N ASP A 925 -38.63 -45.40 19.10
CA ASP A 925 -37.34 -44.69 19.00
C ASP A 925 -37.30 -43.37 19.80
N GLY A 926 -38.34 -43.07 20.58
CA GLY A 926 -38.39 -41.93 21.50
C GLY A 926 -38.91 -40.63 20.88
N LYS A 927 -39.49 -40.66 19.67
CA LYS A 927 -40.07 -39.49 19.01
C LYS A 927 -41.55 -39.35 19.34
N LEU A 928 -41.99 -38.11 19.63
CA LEU A 928 -43.38 -37.81 19.92
C LEU A 928 -44.15 -37.56 18.61
N ILE A 929 -45.10 -38.45 18.28
CA ILE A 929 -45.91 -38.35 17.06
C ILE A 929 -47.36 -38.01 17.43
N GLY A 930 -47.84 -36.85 17.00
CA GLY A 930 -49.25 -36.47 17.06
C GLY A 930 -49.92 -36.69 15.71
N VAL A 931 -51.16 -37.19 15.70
CA VAL A 931 -51.93 -37.40 14.47
C VAL A 931 -53.31 -36.76 14.63
N ILE A 932 -53.73 -35.98 13.63
CA ILE A 932 -55.05 -35.36 13.51
C ILE A 932 -55.72 -36.00 12.29
N SER A 933 -56.82 -36.72 12.53
CA SER A 933 -57.54 -37.42 11.46
C SER A 933 -59.00 -37.65 11.82
N HIS A 934 -59.85 -37.64 10.80
CA HIS A 934 -61.28 -38.01 10.88
C HIS A 934 -61.54 -39.47 10.48
N VAL A 935 -60.50 -40.23 10.09
CA VAL A 935 -60.60 -41.62 9.62
C VAL A 935 -60.86 -42.56 10.79
N ALA A 936 -61.91 -43.36 10.71
CA ALA A 936 -62.35 -44.25 11.79
C ALA A 936 -61.30 -45.32 12.18
N ALA A 937 -60.54 -45.85 11.22
CA ALA A 937 -59.51 -46.87 11.46
C ALA A 937 -58.39 -46.40 12.42
N LEU A 938 -58.04 -45.11 12.40
CA LEU A 938 -57.05 -44.52 13.32
C LEU A 938 -57.54 -44.46 14.77
N LYS A 939 -58.86 -44.30 14.97
CA LYS A 939 -59.51 -44.23 16.28
C LYS A 939 -59.44 -45.55 17.05
N GLU A 940 -59.30 -46.68 16.36
CA GLU A 940 -59.21 -47.99 17.00
C GLU A 940 -57.77 -48.36 17.37
N ARG A 941 -56.77 -47.87 16.63
CA ARG A 941 -55.35 -48.23 16.83
C ARG A 941 -54.59 -47.33 17.80
N ILE A 942 -54.93 -46.04 17.92
CA ILE A 942 -54.26 -45.11 18.84
C ILE A 942 -55.09 -44.97 20.12
N SER A 943 -54.58 -45.49 21.25
CA SER A 943 -55.31 -45.52 22.52
C SER A 943 -55.39 -44.16 23.24
N THR A 944 -54.41 -43.29 23.05
CA THR A 944 -54.36 -41.95 23.64
C THR A 944 -54.96 -40.94 22.68
N GLN A 945 -56.16 -40.43 23.00
CA GLN A 945 -56.93 -39.58 22.09
C GLN A 945 -57.32 -38.25 22.73
N ILE A 946 -57.25 -37.17 21.94
CA ILE A 946 -57.87 -35.89 22.23
C ILE A 946 -59.04 -35.72 21.27
N GLN A 947 -60.26 -35.91 21.77
CA GLN A 947 -61.49 -35.87 20.99
C GLN A 947 -62.09 -34.46 21.00
N VAL A 948 -62.35 -33.93 19.80
CA VAL A 948 -63.00 -32.63 19.61
C VAL A 948 -64.42 -32.84 19.12
N THR A 949 -65.41 -32.33 19.84
CA THR A 949 -66.84 -32.40 19.48
C THR A 949 -67.40 -31.00 19.20
N PRO A 950 -67.94 -30.73 18.00
CA PRO A 950 -68.52 -29.44 17.68
C PRO A 950 -69.83 -29.22 18.45
N GLN A 951 -70.07 -27.98 18.89
CA GLN A 951 -71.29 -27.52 19.56
C GLN A 951 -71.97 -26.38 18.78
N THR A 952 -73.23 -26.09 19.11
CA THR A 952 -74.00 -24.99 18.51
C THR A 952 -73.41 -23.62 18.83
N GLY A 953 -73.38 -22.73 17.83
CA GLY A 953 -72.86 -21.36 17.97
C GLY A 953 -71.35 -21.20 17.71
N GLY A 954 -70.73 -22.11 16.96
CA GLY A 954 -69.31 -22.00 16.55
C GLY A 954 -68.32 -22.34 17.67
N ARG A 955 -68.75 -23.07 18.69
CA ARG A 955 -67.90 -23.54 19.80
C ARG A 955 -67.62 -25.03 19.64
N SER A 956 -66.49 -25.50 20.14
CA SER A 956 -66.13 -26.92 20.18
C SER A 956 -65.71 -27.30 21.59
N GLN A 957 -66.04 -28.53 22.00
CA GLN A 957 -65.63 -29.08 23.28
C GLN A 957 -64.55 -30.13 23.08
N ILE A 958 -63.49 -30.08 23.90
CA ILE A 958 -62.33 -30.96 23.80
C ILE A 958 -62.30 -31.87 25.02
N PHE A 959 -62.08 -33.17 24.81
CA PHE A 959 -61.99 -34.19 25.85
C PHE A 959 -60.78 -35.09 25.59
N GLY A 960 -60.01 -35.42 26.62
CA GLY A 960 -58.86 -36.31 26.49
C GLY A 960 -57.88 -36.18 27.65
N PRO A 961 -56.83 -37.02 27.70
CA PRO A 961 -55.75 -36.92 28.67
C PRO A 961 -55.10 -35.53 28.61
N GLY A 962 -54.99 -34.85 29.76
CA GLY A 962 -54.43 -33.50 29.86
C GLY A 962 -55.39 -32.35 29.51
N CYS A 963 -56.64 -32.63 29.13
CA CYS A 963 -57.64 -31.60 28.83
C CYS A 963 -58.46 -31.28 30.10
N GLY A 964 -58.25 -30.09 30.68
CA GLY A 964 -59.00 -29.58 31.85
C GLY A 964 -59.76 -28.29 31.53
N ARG A 965 -60.96 -28.14 32.10
CA ARG A 965 -61.74 -26.90 32.01
C ARG A 965 -61.20 -25.93 33.07
N LEU A 966 -60.62 -24.81 32.63
CA LEU A 966 -60.22 -23.74 33.55
C LEU A 966 -61.49 -23.04 34.06
N ASP A 967 -61.97 -23.45 35.22
CA ASP A 967 -63.09 -22.80 35.90
C ASP A 967 -62.60 -21.50 36.54
N ALA A 968 -63.20 -20.37 36.16
CA ALA A 968 -62.79 -19.01 36.54
C ALA A 968 -63.11 -18.62 38.00
N THR A 969 -63.16 -19.57 38.93
CA THR A 969 -63.47 -19.32 40.35
C THR A 969 -62.58 -20.20 41.23
N GLY A 970 -61.36 -19.75 41.47
CA GLY A 970 -60.39 -20.47 42.30
C GLY A 970 -59.09 -19.69 42.53
N LEU A 971 -59.20 -18.41 42.90
CA LEU A 971 -58.07 -17.61 43.39
C LEU A 971 -58.35 -17.22 44.84
N ALA A 972 -58.11 -18.16 45.75
CA ALA A 972 -57.68 -17.91 47.13
C ALA A 972 -57.43 -19.25 47.84
N VAL A 973 -56.30 -19.32 48.57
CA VAL A 973 -55.90 -20.38 49.51
C VAL A 973 -55.28 -21.60 48.78
N GLU A 974 -54.03 -22.02 48.96
CA GLU A 974 -53.15 -22.00 50.14
C GLU A 974 -51.67 -22.16 49.70
N ALA A 975 -50.76 -21.56 50.45
CA ALA A 975 -49.33 -21.80 50.35
C ALA A 975 -48.95 -23.14 51.00
N GLY A 976 -48.13 -23.94 50.32
CA GLY A 976 -47.58 -25.20 50.81
C GLY A 976 -46.73 -25.90 49.76
#